data_AF-A0A150HLL8-F1
#
_entry.id   AF-A0A150HLL8-F1
#
_cell.length_a   1.000
_cell.length_b   1.000
_cell.length_c   1.000
_cell.angle_alpha   90.00
_cell.angle_beta   90.00
_cell.angle_gamma   90.00
#
_symmetry.space_group_name_H-M   'P 1'
#
loop_
_entity.id
_entity.type
_entity.pdbx_description
1 polymer ?
#
loop_
_entity_poly.entity_id
_entity_poly.type
_entity_poly.pdbx_seq_one_letter_code
_entity_poly.pdbx_strand_id
1 'polypeptide(L)'
;MLKRTLACALFAITGHVYSADIQVTTLIDEDKDDTVCSLREAVFFLNNRTQTLYENGYHGCGNKDASSTIILERNKEYNLNQAIQIKASMTISTAASGDFNDNKKGLGNATIKMVGTDRLFTVDDGSVENSLLAVNFTELNLQGGTAKVNNGGLILNREALTIQYSRLTGGNANNGGAIYNAGVLSEVQKTVGTVAINNSIIQNNKADQGAAIYTDMPYYRVTQSVIKDNEVTMSGSSIIYANVGFKDPTIGINILYTGASGLRNSTVFNNRGGYVANIREGIVLNNVTILRNDLGLYLDAPKWIVKTTTTDENDESKETNNEYVSASISNSIIVGNGENKCSLVPDALDETIVQSNLMDVTCDFNKFDKVTERKNFNIGNNKIIAGNNIVDQKCDSPPANGLLCPYYTPKDQMLGFFKPRLLTSYIRLSDSLIVNKGRVYSDGGSVGLASCEGIDQRGKSRSGYDELCDLGAIELVINRSDIPIVGQDILYGEIASFSIADSLLDGELLDPVSCEEILGKRSDGQSWQWGCLEVKQTVTPSKGKVTLDQDGNIIYVPNSNWHGADKFNLRVMTTTTRLNDVSNYYIEIPATIVQDPPNNFKSKTVNVSGGGIGFGVIFFLIGMVGIRRVRS
;
A
#
# COMPACT_ATOMS: atom_id res chain seq x y z
N MET A 1 46.19 12.15 -15.84
CA MET A 1 45.99 10.71 -15.62
C MET A 1 46.39 10.36 -14.19
N LEU A 2 45.44 10.45 -13.25
CA LEU A 2 45.46 9.77 -11.94
C LEU A 2 44.08 9.94 -11.30
N LYS A 3 43.10 9.20 -11.80
CA LYS A 3 41.80 8.95 -11.16
C LYS A 3 41.39 7.56 -11.63
N ARG A 4 41.40 6.59 -10.70
CA ARG A 4 40.94 5.18 -10.78
C ARG A 4 42.01 4.23 -10.25
N THR A 5 42.17 4.17 -8.93
CA THR A 5 42.73 3.01 -8.19
C THR A 5 42.64 3.29 -6.70
N LEU A 6 41.44 3.23 -6.13
CA LEU A 6 41.22 3.19 -4.68
C LEU A 6 39.81 2.65 -4.40
N ALA A 7 39.59 1.41 -4.85
CA ALA A 7 38.43 0.61 -4.49
C ALA A 7 38.79 -0.87 -4.72
N CYS A 8 39.76 -1.40 -3.98
CA CYS A 8 40.05 -2.85 -4.05
C CYS A 8 40.82 -3.45 -2.86
N ALA A 9 40.91 -2.79 -1.70
CA ALA A 9 41.68 -3.36 -0.59
C ALA A 9 41.14 -2.98 0.78
N LEU A 10 39.92 -3.44 1.11
CA LEU A 10 39.53 -3.69 2.51
C LEU A 10 38.26 -4.56 2.62
N PHE A 11 38.31 -5.83 2.20
CA PHE A 11 37.36 -6.85 2.66
C PHE A 11 38.06 -8.20 2.74
N ALA A 12 38.80 -8.39 3.82
CA ALA A 12 39.14 -9.71 4.32
C ALA A 12 39.00 -9.64 5.83
N ILE A 13 37.99 -10.35 6.35
CA ILE A 13 37.73 -10.84 7.73
C ILE A 13 36.22 -10.75 7.99
N THR A 14 35.49 -11.71 7.44
CA THR A 14 34.52 -12.61 8.09
C THR A 14 34.01 -13.56 7.00
N GLY A 15 34.39 -14.84 7.08
CA GLY A 15 33.92 -15.86 6.16
C GLY A 15 32.45 -16.17 6.41
N HIS A 16 31.57 -15.39 5.82
CA HIS A 16 30.26 -15.87 5.38
C HIS A 16 30.33 -15.83 3.86
N VAL A 17 30.28 -17.02 3.24
CA VAL A 17 30.13 -17.12 1.79
C VAL A 17 28.71 -16.62 1.51
N TYR A 18 28.55 -15.31 1.30
CA TYR A 18 27.30 -14.76 0.81
C TYR A 18 27.14 -15.23 -0.62
N SER A 19 26.19 -16.13 -0.79
CA SER A 19 25.65 -16.55 -2.07
C SER A 19 25.20 -15.31 -2.84
N ALA A 20 25.78 -15.07 -4.03
CA ALA A 20 25.49 -13.87 -4.80
C ALA A 20 24.13 -13.97 -5.51
N ASP A 21 23.35 -12.89 -5.49
CA ASP A 21 22.09 -12.81 -6.23
C ASP A 21 22.32 -12.81 -7.75
N ILE A 22 21.38 -13.39 -8.50
CA ILE A 22 21.44 -13.47 -9.96
C ILE A 22 21.01 -12.14 -10.55
N GLN A 23 21.91 -11.46 -11.25
CA GLN A 23 21.62 -10.19 -11.92
C GLN A 23 21.17 -10.44 -13.36
N VAL A 24 19.99 -9.95 -13.74
CA VAL A 24 19.54 -9.96 -15.14
C VAL A 24 20.19 -8.79 -15.88
N THR A 25 20.92 -9.08 -16.94
CA THR A 25 21.76 -8.10 -17.66
C THR A 25 21.28 -7.79 -19.08
N THR A 26 20.21 -8.45 -19.56
CA THR A 26 19.49 -8.09 -20.80
C THR A 26 18.01 -7.82 -20.54
N LEU A 27 17.44 -6.94 -21.36
CA LEU A 27 16.00 -6.61 -21.37
C LEU A 27 15.20 -7.50 -22.34
N ILE A 28 15.91 -8.28 -23.16
CA ILE A 28 15.34 -9.09 -24.23
C ILE A 28 15.00 -10.48 -23.67
N ASP A 29 13.90 -11.04 -24.15
CA ASP A 29 13.58 -12.44 -23.93
C ASP A 29 14.36 -13.32 -24.90
N GLU A 30 15.42 -13.95 -24.40
CA GLU A 30 16.27 -14.86 -25.17
C GLU A 30 16.75 -16.02 -24.32
N ASP A 31 17.11 -17.11 -24.99
CA ASP A 31 17.82 -18.26 -24.44
C ASP A 31 18.97 -18.57 -25.40
N LYS A 32 20.16 -18.04 -25.07
CA LYS A 32 21.31 -18.01 -25.97
C LYS A 32 22.58 -18.16 -25.15
N ASP A 33 23.41 -19.13 -25.54
CA ASP A 33 24.72 -19.35 -24.91
C ASP A 33 25.68 -18.18 -25.17
N ASP A 34 25.61 -17.18 -24.31
CA ASP A 34 26.52 -16.05 -24.25
C ASP A 34 26.76 -15.59 -22.80
N THR A 35 27.38 -14.42 -22.63
CA THR A 35 27.77 -13.90 -21.32
C THR A 35 26.71 -13.03 -20.66
N VAL A 36 25.55 -12.87 -21.30
CA VAL A 36 24.45 -12.03 -20.85
C VAL A 36 23.39 -12.94 -20.23
N CYS A 37 22.72 -12.46 -19.20
CA CYS A 37 21.73 -13.22 -18.45
C CYS A 37 20.35 -12.60 -18.65
N SER A 38 19.46 -13.33 -19.32
CA SER A 38 18.05 -12.97 -19.47
C SER A 38 17.23 -13.42 -18.26
N LEU A 39 16.03 -12.84 -18.09
CA LEU A 39 15.11 -13.29 -17.05
C LEU A 39 14.70 -14.76 -17.25
N ARG A 40 14.53 -15.19 -18.51
CA ARG A 40 14.17 -16.57 -18.85
C ARG A 40 15.30 -17.54 -18.46
N GLU A 41 16.53 -17.21 -18.79
CA GLU A 41 17.71 -18.00 -18.45
C GLU A 41 17.93 -18.07 -16.93
N ALA A 42 17.73 -16.96 -16.22
CA ALA A 42 17.85 -16.91 -14.76
C ALA A 42 16.83 -17.84 -14.06
N VAL A 43 15.57 -17.84 -14.52
CA VAL A 43 14.54 -18.73 -13.99
C VAL A 43 14.81 -20.18 -14.40
N PHE A 44 15.22 -20.42 -15.65
CA PHE A 44 15.59 -21.76 -16.11
C PHE A 44 16.73 -22.35 -15.29
N PHE A 45 17.76 -21.56 -15.00
CA PHE A 45 18.86 -21.93 -14.13
C PHE A 45 18.35 -22.37 -12.75
N LEU A 46 17.55 -21.54 -12.07
CA LEU A 46 17.04 -21.87 -10.73
C LEU A 46 16.16 -23.11 -10.72
N ASN A 47 15.33 -23.32 -11.76
CA ASN A 47 14.53 -24.54 -11.89
C ASN A 47 15.38 -25.82 -11.99
N ASN A 48 16.60 -25.73 -12.54
CA ASN A 48 17.43 -26.90 -12.83
C ASN A 48 18.74 -26.97 -12.03
N ARG A 49 19.02 -25.99 -11.17
CA ARG A 49 20.31 -25.81 -10.47
C ARG A 49 20.82 -27.04 -9.70
N THR A 50 19.94 -27.94 -9.28
CA THR A 50 20.32 -29.18 -8.58
C THR A 50 20.96 -30.22 -9.49
N GLN A 51 20.84 -30.08 -10.81
CA GLN A 51 21.47 -30.98 -11.77
C GLN A 51 22.94 -30.58 -11.98
N THR A 52 23.83 -31.58 -11.99
CA THR A 52 25.28 -31.40 -12.09
C THR A 52 25.71 -30.54 -13.27
N LEU A 53 24.98 -30.61 -14.39
CA LEU A 53 25.33 -29.88 -15.62
C LEU A 53 25.16 -28.36 -15.51
N TYR A 54 24.38 -27.87 -14.53
CA TYR A 54 24.20 -26.43 -14.27
C TYR A 54 25.02 -25.93 -13.08
N GLU A 55 25.93 -26.73 -12.51
CA GLU A 55 26.72 -26.29 -11.35
C GLU A 55 27.52 -25.00 -11.60
N ASN A 56 27.91 -24.75 -12.86
CA ASN A 56 28.67 -23.58 -13.26
C ASN A 56 27.81 -22.43 -13.83
N GLY A 57 26.48 -22.53 -13.72
CA GLY A 57 25.53 -21.56 -14.27
C GLY A 57 24.87 -22.02 -15.57
N TYR A 58 24.06 -21.15 -16.15
CA TYR A 58 23.37 -21.36 -17.42
C TYR A 58 23.34 -20.05 -18.22
N HIS A 59 23.94 -20.04 -19.41
CA HIS A 59 23.92 -18.90 -20.35
C HIS A 59 24.10 -17.54 -19.65
N GLY A 60 25.27 -17.34 -19.01
CA GLY A 60 25.57 -16.10 -18.29
C GLY A 60 24.89 -15.93 -16.91
N CYS A 61 23.93 -16.78 -16.53
CA CYS A 61 23.21 -16.70 -15.26
C CYS A 61 23.74 -17.65 -14.18
N GLY A 62 24.12 -17.06 -13.03
CA GLY A 62 24.31 -17.79 -11.77
C GLY A 62 25.41 -18.85 -11.75
N ASN A 63 25.42 -19.64 -10.66
CA ASN A 63 26.17 -20.89 -10.48
C ASN A 63 25.58 -21.61 -9.25
N LYS A 64 26.09 -22.80 -8.90
CA LYS A 64 25.57 -23.60 -7.77
C LYS A 64 25.55 -22.87 -6.43
N ASP A 65 26.39 -21.85 -6.26
CA ASP A 65 26.53 -21.04 -5.06
C ASP A 65 25.71 -19.74 -5.14
N ALA A 66 24.96 -19.49 -6.23
CA ALA A 66 24.08 -18.33 -6.37
C ALA A 66 22.86 -18.43 -5.45
N SER A 67 22.28 -17.30 -5.07
CA SER A 67 21.07 -17.30 -4.23
C SER A 67 19.85 -17.69 -5.08
N SER A 68 18.71 -17.93 -4.44
CA SER A 68 17.43 -18.09 -5.17
C SER A 68 16.76 -16.73 -5.47
N THR A 69 17.53 -15.64 -5.51
CA THR A 69 17.05 -14.29 -5.77
C THR A 69 17.54 -13.81 -7.13
N ILE A 70 16.58 -13.40 -7.97
CA ILE A 70 16.81 -12.75 -9.26
C ILE A 70 16.56 -11.25 -9.09
N ILE A 71 17.53 -10.43 -9.50
CA ILE A 71 17.50 -8.97 -9.40
C ILE A 71 17.36 -8.33 -10.77
N LEU A 72 16.36 -7.46 -10.89
CA LEU A 72 16.08 -6.63 -12.06
C LEU A 72 16.50 -5.18 -11.81
N GLU A 73 16.99 -4.49 -12.84
CA GLU A 73 17.35 -3.09 -12.74
C GLU A 73 16.10 -2.19 -12.57
N ARG A 74 16.24 -1.15 -11.75
CA ARG A 74 15.17 -0.17 -11.49
C ARG A 74 14.71 0.52 -12.78
N ASN A 75 13.40 0.72 -12.90
CA ASN A 75 12.77 1.44 -14.00
C ASN A 75 13.06 0.88 -15.41
N LYS A 76 13.47 -0.39 -15.52
CA LYS A 76 13.67 -1.07 -16.81
C LYS A 76 12.46 -1.90 -17.21
N GLU A 77 12.26 -2.08 -18.51
CA GLU A 77 11.22 -2.94 -19.09
C GLU A 77 11.87 -4.20 -19.68
N TYR A 78 11.49 -5.36 -19.16
CA TYR A 78 11.90 -6.69 -19.58
C TYR A 78 10.74 -7.30 -20.38
N ASN A 79 10.97 -7.52 -21.67
CA ASN A 79 9.96 -8.10 -22.55
C ASN A 79 9.97 -9.63 -22.41
N LEU A 80 8.80 -10.26 -22.56
CA LEU A 80 8.61 -11.70 -22.63
C LEU A 80 7.79 -12.05 -23.89
N ASN A 81 8.30 -12.95 -24.70
CA ASN A 81 7.65 -13.48 -25.90
C ASN A 81 6.74 -14.68 -25.57
N GLN A 82 7.03 -15.39 -24.48
CA GLN A 82 6.27 -16.56 -24.01
C GLN A 82 6.26 -16.61 -22.49
N ALA A 83 5.34 -17.39 -21.92
CA ALA A 83 5.30 -17.62 -20.48
C ALA A 83 6.63 -18.19 -19.94
N ILE A 84 7.03 -17.74 -18.75
CA ILE A 84 8.12 -18.33 -17.97
C ILE A 84 7.52 -19.34 -16.99
N GLN A 85 8.09 -20.55 -16.96
CA GLN A 85 7.71 -21.60 -16.02
C GLN A 85 8.57 -21.50 -14.76
N ILE A 86 7.95 -21.39 -13.59
CA ILE A 86 8.63 -21.39 -12.29
C ILE A 86 8.32 -22.72 -11.61
N LYS A 87 9.36 -23.52 -11.40
CA LYS A 87 9.32 -24.89 -10.86
C LYS A 87 10.22 -25.09 -9.64
N ALA A 88 10.78 -24.01 -9.11
CA ALA A 88 11.56 -23.99 -7.88
C ALA A 88 11.27 -22.72 -7.08
N SER A 89 11.48 -22.77 -5.76
CA SER A 89 11.34 -21.61 -4.88
C SER A 89 12.33 -20.51 -5.26
N MET A 90 11.83 -19.29 -5.44
CA MET A 90 12.65 -18.13 -5.83
C MET A 90 12.02 -16.79 -5.46
N THR A 91 12.85 -15.76 -5.46
CA THR A 91 12.43 -14.36 -5.37
C THR A 91 12.83 -13.62 -6.64
N ILE A 92 11.89 -12.90 -7.25
CA ILE A 92 12.18 -11.95 -8.33
C ILE A 92 11.92 -10.56 -7.77
N SER A 93 12.97 -9.73 -7.74
CA SER A 93 12.90 -8.40 -7.13
C SER A 93 13.55 -7.34 -8.02
N THR A 94 13.05 -6.12 -7.92
CA THR A 94 13.79 -4.96 -8.41
C THR A 94 14.95 -4.64 -7.46
N ALA A 95 16.05 -4.12 -8.02
CA ALA A 95 17.20 -3.65 -7.28
C ALA A 95 16.84 -2.51 -6.31
N ALA A 96 17.52 -2.50 -5.16
CA ALA A 96 17.41 -1.41 -4.19
C ALA A 96 17.84 -0.06 -4.79
N SER A 97 17.33 1.03 -4.24
CA SER A 97 17.76 2.38 -4.63
C SER A 97 19.23 2.60 -4.27
N GLY A 98 19.98 3.25 -5.17
CA GLY A 98 21.34 3.70 -4.90
C GLY A 98 21.40 5.03 -4.15
N ASP A 99 20.25 5.71 -4.00
CA ASP A 99 20.16 7.02 -3.36
C ASP A 99 20.27 6.89 -1.84
N PHE A 100 20.99 7.84 -1.22
CA PHE A 100 21.22 7.84 0.22
C PHE A 100 19.90 7.98 0.98
N ASN A 101 19.61 7.01 1.87
CA ASN A 101 18.39 6.94 2.70
C ASN A 101 17.06 6.87 1.92
N ASP A 102 17.07 6.41 0.66
CA ASP A 102 15.82 6.17 -0.07
C ASP A 102 15.17 4.84 0.34
N ASN A 103 14.25 4.91 1.30
CA ASN A 103 13.47 3.79 1.79
C ASN A 103 12.11 3.64 1.07
N LYS A 104 11.86 4.41 0.01
CA LYS A 104 10.57 4.39 -0.70
C LYS A 104 10.42 3.08 -1.46
N LYS A 105 9.25 2.44 -1.30
CA LYS A 105 8.93 1.15 -1.92
C LYS A 105 7.94 1.31 -3.06
N GLY A 106 8.10 0.52 -4.12
CA GLY A 106 7.11 0.42 -5.19
C GLY A 106 7.16 1.53 -6.25
N LEU A 107 8.08 2.50 -6.14
CA LEU A 107 8.20 3.64 -7.07
C LEU A 107 9.13 3.36 -8.25
N GLY A 108 10.19 2.58 -8.04
CA GLY A 108 11.26 2.33 -9.01
C GLY A 108 11.15 0.98 -9.72
N ASN A 109 9.97 0.37 -9.73
CA ASN A 109 9.75 -1.03 -10.11
C ASN A 109 10.24 -1.33 -11.53
N ALA A 110 10.97 -2.42 -11.69
CA ALA A 110 11.16 -3.05 -12.98
C ALA A 110 9.82 -3.53 -13.55
N THR A 111 9.65 -3.39 -14.85
CA THR A 111 8.46 -3.82 -15.58
C THR A 111 8.75 -5.11 -16.30
N ILE A 112 7.93 -6.14 -16.08
CA ILE A 112 7.97 -7.40 -16.84
C ILE A 112 6.71 -7.42 -17.71
N LYS A 113 6.91 -7.45 -19.02
CA LYS A 113 5.85 -7.20 -19.99
C LYS A 113 5.74 -8.31 -21.00
N MET A 114 4.52 -8.79 -21.19
CA MET A 114 4.23 -9.74 -22.25
C MET A 114 4.09 -9.00 -23.57
N VAL A 115 4.98 -9.31 -24.52
CA VAL A 115 4.86 -8.89 -25.93
C VAL A 115 4.29 -10.00 -26.80
N GLY A 116 4.36 -11.26 -26.34
CA GLY A 116 3.70 -12.40 -26.96
C GLY A 116 2.20 -12.49 -26.67
N THR A 117 1.64 -13.68 -26.87
CA THR A 117 0.21 -13.96 -26.70
C THR A 117 -0.11 -14.74 -25.43
N ASP A 118 0.88 -14.99 -24.57
CA ASP A 118 0.75 -15.81 -23.37
C ASP A 118 0.53 -14.96 -22.10
N ARG A 119 0.49 -15.61 -20.94
CA ARG A 119 0.67 -14.97 -19.63
C ARG A 119 2.15 -14.78 -19.30
N LEU A 120 2.48 -13.99 -18.28
CA LEU A 120 3.87 -13.80 -17.85
C LEU A 120 4.46 -15.06 -17.21
N PHE A 121 3.75 -15.62 -16.21
CA PHE A 121 4.28 -16.70 -15.38
C PHE A 121 3.28 -17.85 -15.19
N THR A 122 3.80 -19.06 -15.24
CA THR A 122 3.17 -20.25 -14.68
C THR A 122 4.00 -20.70 -13.49
N VAL A 123 3.41 -20.66 -12.29
CA VAL A 123 4.04 -21.08 -11.04
C VAL A 123 3.43 -22.41 -10.62
N ASP A 124 4.10 -23.50 -10.96
CA ASP A 124 3.58 -24.87 -10.81
C ASP A 124 4.74 -25.88 -10.93
N ASP A 125 4.98 -26.66 -9.88
CA ASP A 125 5.94 -27.76 -9.91
C ASP A 125 5.38 -29.04 -10.58
N GLY A 126 4.07 -29.05 -10.89
CA GLY A 126 3.33 -30.16 -11.47
C GLY A 126 2.86 -31.19 -10.44
N SER A 127 3.06 -30.94 -9.15
CA SER A 127 2.67 -31.80 -8.04
C SER A 127 1.46 -31.24 -7.31
N VAL A 128 0.67 -32.18 -6.77
CA VAL A 128 -0.47 -31.88 -5.88
C VAL A 128 -0.26 -32.45 -4.48
N GLU A 129 0.92 -33.04 -4.25
CA GLU A 129 1.30 -33.73 -3.02
C GLU A 129 2.52 -33.11 -2.35
N ASN A 130 3.45 -32.55 -3.14
CA ASN A 130 4.64 -31.90 -2.62
C ASN A 130 4.29 -30.63 -1.84
N SER A 131 5.18 -30.27 -0.92
CA SER A 131 5.14 -28.97 -0.26
C SER A 131 5.18 -27.84 -1.29
N LEU A 132 4.34 -26.81 -1.10
CA LEU A 132 4.28 -25.68 -2.03
C LEU A 132 5.64 -24.98 -2.18
N LEU A 133 5.98 -24.61 -3.40
CA LEU A 133 7.11 -23.73 -3.68
C LEU A 133 6.83 -22.33 -3.15
N ALA A 134 7.83 -21.72 -2.50
CA ALA A 134 7.74 -20.33 -2.05
C ALA A 134 8.26 -19.41 -3.15
N VAL A 135 7.35 -18.65 -3.78
CA VAL A 135 7.67 -17.74 -4.90
C VAL A 135 7.30 -16.31 -4.51
N ASN A 136 8.28 -15.41 -4.55
CA ASN A 136 8.11 -14.02 -4.11
C ASN A 136 8.37 -13.03 -5.24
N PHE A 137 7.43 -12.13 -5.49
CA PHE A 137 7.55 -11.02 -6.43
C PHE A 137 7.54 -9.69 -5.68
N THR A 138 8.65 -8.95 -5.75
CA THR A 138 8.84 -7.74 -4.94
C THR A 138 9.20 -6.54 -5.82
N GLU A 139 8.44 -5.46 -5.68
CA GLU A 139 8.67 -4.21 -6.42
C GLU A 139 8.66 -4.42 -7.94
N LEU A 140 7.67 -5.13 -8.49
CA LEU A 140 7.52 -5.40 -9.92
C LEU A 140 6.30 -4.68 -10.52
N ASN A 141 6.37 -4.28 -11.78
CA ASN A 141 5.20 -3.98 -12.60
C ASN A 141 5.00 -5.14 -13.57
N LEU A 142 3.94 -5.93 -13.35
CA LEU A 142 3.56 -7.04 -14.21
C LEU A 142 2.53 -6.56 -15.22
N GLN A 143 2.90 -6.56 -16.50
CA GLN A 143 2.08 -6.03 -17.58
C GLN A 143 1.71 -7.13 -18.59
N GLY A 144 0.42 -7.38 -18.74
CA GLY A 144 -0.13 -8.37 -19.65
C GLY A 144 -0.13 -7.91 -21.12
N GLY A 145 -0.30 -8.87 -22.02
CA GLY A 145 -0.47 -8.65 -23.45
C GLY A 145 -1.94 -8.38 -23.82
N THR A 146 -2.21 -8.16 -25.10
CA THR A 146 -3.58 -7.90 -25.58
C THR A 146 -4.41 -9.18 -25.74
N ALA A 147 -3.75 -10.33 -25.86
CA ALA A 147 -4.39 -11.62 -26.08
C ALA A 147 -5.21 -12.06 -24.87
N LYS A 148 -6.38 -12.63 -25.12
CA LYS A 148 -7.17 -13.30 -24.08
C LYS A 148 -6.65 -14.73 -23.92
N VAL A 149 -6.06 -15.04 -22.77
CA VAL A 149 -5.51 -16.36 -22.47
C VAL A 149 -6.48 -17.22 -21.65
N ASN A 150 -6.22 -18.52 -21.54
CA ASN A 150 -6.86 -19.34 -20.52
C ASN A 150 -6.28 -19.00 -19.14
N ASN A 151 -7.04 -19.04 -18.06
CA ASN A 151 -6.63 -19.06 -16.65
C ASN A 151 -5.37 -18.25 -16.27
N GLY A 152 -5.51 -16.98 -15.89
CA GLY A 152 -4.43 -16.20 -15.28
C GLY A 152 -3.72 -15.26 -16.23
N GLY A 153 -4.35 -14.15 -16.62
CA GLY A 153 -3.85 -13.25 -17.68
C GLY A 153 -2.46 -12.67 -17.44
N LEU A 154 -1.99 -12.65 -16.19
CA LEU A 154 -0.59 -12.42 -15.84
C LEU A 154 0.04 -13.68 -15.27
N ILE A 155 -0.63 -14.32 -14.31
CA ILE A 155 -0.07 -15.43 -13.53
C ILE A 155 -1.08 -16.57 -13.40
N LEU A 156 -0.65 -17.77 -13.74
CA LEU A 156 -1.26 -19.02 -13.26
C LEU A 156 -0.43 -19.50 -12.07
N ASN A 157 -1.07 -19.67 -10.91
CA ASN A 157 -0.42 -20.12 -9.69
C ASN A 157 -1.05 -21.42 -9.18
N ARG A 158 -0.21 -22.40 -8.84
CA ARG A 158 -0.55 -23.57 -8.03
C ARG A 158 0.26 -23.67 -6.73
N GLU A 159 1.21 -22.75 -6.53
CA GLU A 159 2.18 -22.76 -5.43
C GLU A 159 1.89 -21.68 -4.37
N ALA A 160 2.84 -21.42 -3.47
CA ALA A 160 2.75 -20.30 -2.52
C ALA A 160 3.34 -19.03 -3.13
N LEU A 161 2.47 -18.19 -3.68
CA LEU A 161 2.81 -16.94 -4.34
C LEU A 161 2.63 -15.74 -3.40
N THR A 162 3.71 -15.00 -3.17
CA THR A 162 3.67 -13.72 -2.44
C THR A 162 4.05 -12.58 -3.36
N ILE A 163 3.25 -11.52 -3.37
CA ILE A 163 3.47 -10.31 -4.16
C ILE A 163 3.49 -9.09 -3.23
N GLN A 164 4.53 -8.27 -3.33
CA GLN A 164 4.72 -7.10 -2.47
C GLN A 164 5.12 -5.87 -3.28
N TYR A 165 4.53 -4.72 -2.96
CA TYR A 165 4.86 -3.42 -3.58
C TYR A 165 4.83 -3.43 -5.11
N SER A 166 3.90 -4.19 -5.69
CA SER A 166 3.88 -4.50 -7.13
C SER A 166 2.58 -4.08 -7.81
N ARG A 167 2.63 -3.89 -9.13
CA ARG A 167 1.47 -3.54 -9.96
C ARG A 167 1.13 -4.71 -10.88
N LEU A 168 -0.13 -5.12 -10.90
CA LEU A 168 -0.64 -6.15 -11.80
C LEU A 168 -1.63 -5.50 -12.75
N THR A 169 -1.27 -5.41 -14.04
CA THR A 169 -2.06 -4.65 -15.00
C THR A 169 -2.14 -5.24 -16.40
N GLY A 170 -3.27 -5.00 -17.07
CA GLY A 170 -3.46 -5.37 -18.47
C GLY A 170 -3.58 -6.87 -18.73
N GLY A 171 -3.77 -7.70 -17.69
CA GLY A 171 -4.02 -9.11 -17.89
C GLY A 171 -5.43 -9.35 -18.46
N ASN A 172 -5.55 -10.29 -19.40
CA ASN A 172 -6.80 -10.60 -20.08
C ASN A 172 -6.99 -12.13 -20.18
N ALA A 173 -7.99 -12.70 -19.51
CA ALA A 173 -8.19 -14.16 -19.48
C ALA A 173 -9.67 -14.58 -19.51
N ASN A 174 -9.96 -15.88 -19.61
CA ASN A 174 -11.30 -16.39 -19.26
C ASN A 174 -11.52 -16.34 -17.73
N ASN A 175 -10.58 -16.88 -16.96
CA ASN A 175 -10.61 -16.88 -15.49
C ASN A 175 -9.35 -16.20 -14.98
N GLY A 176 -9.47 -15.27 -14.04
CA GLY A 176 -8.31 -14.69 -13.39
C GLY A 176 -7.59 -13.71 -14.30
N GLY A 177 -8.12 -12.50 -14.48
CA GLY A 177 -7.54 -11.51 -15.41
C GLY A 177 -6.10 -11.18 -15.01
N ALA A 178 -5.84 -10.94 -13.73
CA ALA A 178 -4.48 -10.88 -13.21
C ALA A 178 -3.96 -12.27 -12.81
N ILE A 179 -4.65 -12.91 -11.85
CA ILE A 179 -4.20 -14.18 -11.26
C ILE A 179 -5.30 -15.23 -11.35
N TYR A 180 -4.93 -16.43 -11.80
CA TYR A 180 -5.67 -17.65 -11.57
C TYR A 180 -4.93 -18.48 -10.53
N ASN A 181 -5.58 -18.75 -9.40
CA ASN A 181 -5.04 -19.56 -8.31
C ASN A 181 -5.73 -20.94 -8.29
N ALA A 182 -4.95 -21.98 -8.53
CA ALA A 182 -5.43 -23.32 -8.81
C ALA A 182 -5.46 -24.20 -7.56
N GLY A 183 -6.38 -25.16 -7.55
CA GLY A 183 -6.41 -26.28 -6.62
C GLY A 183 -7.58 -26.28 -5.64
N VAL A 184 -8.01 -27.48 -5.28
CA VAL A 184 -9.08 -27.75 -4.32
C VAL A 184 -8.58 -28.86 -3.42
N LEU A 185 -8.56 -28.62 -2.10
CA LEU A 185 -8.17 -29.67 -1.15
C LEU A 185 -9.12 -30.87 -1.25
N SER A 186 -8.54 -32.06 -1.30
CA SER A 186 -9.25 -33.35 -1.31
C SER A 186 -8.32 -34.46 -0.80
N GLU A 187 -8.85 -35.68 -0.65
CA GLU A 187 -8.03 -36.85 -0.28
C GLU A 187 -6.86 -37.12 -1.25
N VAL A 188 -7.03 -36.75 -2.53
CA VAL A 188 -6.03 -36.94 -3.59
C VAL A 188 -5.17 -35.69 -3.80
N GLN A 189 -5.76 -34.50 -3.71
CA GLN A 189 -5.04 -33.22 -3.83
C GLN A 189 -4.76 -32.65 -2.44
N LYS A 190 -3.55 -32.93 -1.94
CA LYS A 190 -3.14 -32.56 -0.57
C LYS A 190 -2.71 -31.11 -0.43
N THR A 191 -2.42 -30.44 -1.55
CA THR A 191 -2.02 -29.03 -1.57
C THR A 191 -2.84 -28.18 -2.53
N VAL A 192 -2.93 -26.89 -2.20
CA VAL A 192 -3.69 -25.87 -2.90
C VAL A 192 -2.84 -24.62 -3.05
N GLY A 193 -2.93 -23.96 -4.21
CA GLY A 193 -2.21 -22.71 -4.43
C GLY A 193 -2.65 -21.64 -3.44
N THR A 194 -1.70 -20.84 -2.97
CA THR A 194 -1.97 -19.72 -2.07
C THR A 194 -1.43 -18.42 -2.65
N VAL A 195 -2.19 -17.33 -2.47
CA VAL A 195 -1.82 -16.01 -2.98
C VAL A 195 -1.84 -14.99 -1.85
N ALA A 196 -0.69 -14.38 -1.55
CA ALA A 196 -0.58 -13.28 -0.61
C ALA A 196 -0.17 -12.00 -1.35
N ILE A 197 -1.01 -10.96 -1.33
CA ILE A 197 -0.73 -9.69 -1.99
C ILE A 197 -0.70 -8.59 -0.94
N ASN A 198 0.42 -7.88 -0.83
CA ASN A 198 0.62 -6.84 0.16
C ASN A 198 1.11 -5.56 -0.52
N ASN A 199 0.59 -4.41 -0.08
CA ASN A 199 1.03 -3.09 -0.55
C ASN A 199 1.04 -2.92 -2.07
N SER A 200 0.09 -3.52 -2.79
CA SER A 200 0.14 -3.68 -4.24
C SER A 200 -1.10 -3.11 -4.93
N ILE A 201 -1.04 -2.98 -6.26
CA ILE A 201 -2.15 -2.48 -7.08
C ILE A 201 -2.55 -3.53 -8.10
N ILE A 202 -3.84 -3.84 -8.19
CA ILE A 202 -4.42 -4.71 -9.22
C ILE A 202 -5.38 -3.86 -10.04
N GLN A 203 -5.01 -3.54 -11.28
CA GLN A 203 -5.78 -2.60 -12.08
C GLN A 203 -5.82 -2.88 -13.59
N ASN A 204 -6.90 -2.48 -14.24
CA ASN A 204 -7.08 -2.61 -15.69
C ASN A 204 -6.92 -4.06 -16.19
N ASN A 205 -7.34 -5.04 -15.40
CA ASN A 205 -7.38 -6.44 -15.82
C ASN A 205 -8.79 -6.81 -16.26
N LYS A 206 -8.89 -7.75 -17.19
CA LYS A 206 -10.14 -8.21 -17.78
C LYS A 206 -10.27 -9.72 -17.69
N ALA A 207 -11.44 -10.23 -17.34
CA ALA A 207 -11.74 -11.65 -17.46
C ALA A 207 -13.22 -11.95 -17.71
N ASP A 208 -13.57 -13.17 -18.08
CA ASP A 208 -14.97 -13.60 -17.96
C ASP A 208 -15.36 -13.66 -16.48
N GLN A 209 -14.50 -14.26 -15.65
CA GLN A 209 -14.69 -14.36 -14.21
C GLN A 209 -13.38 -14.03 -13.46
N GLY A 210 -13.47 -13.29 -12.35
CA GLY A 210 -12.32 -13.01 -11.50
C GLY A 210 -11.28 -12.11 -12.18
N ALA A 211 -11.67 -10.92 -12.65
CA ALA A 211 -10.77 -10.01 -13.35
C ALA A 211 -9.50 -9.66 -12.56
N ALA A 212 -9.59 -9.48 -11.24
CA ALA A 212 -8.43 -9.35 -10.37
C ALA A 212 -7.88 -10.74 -10.01
N ILE A 213 -8.71 -11.57 -9.37
CA ILE A 213 -8.32 -12.89 -8.89
C ILE A 213 -9.46 -13.85 -9.20
N TYR A 214 -9.13 -14.98 -9.83
CA TYR A 214 -9.94 -16.18 -9.79
C TYR A 214 -9.23 -17.21 -8.94
N THR A 215 -9.95 -17.88 -8.06
CA THR A 215 -9.41 -18.95 -7.23
C THR A 215 -10.36 -20.14 -7.21
N ASP A 216 -9.84 -21.35 -7.37
CA ASP A 216 -10.67 -22.55 -7.32
C ASP A 216 -11.28 -22.72 -5.91
N MET A 217 -10.46 -22.53 -4.87
CA MET A 217 -10.82 -22.48 -3.45
C MET A 217 -10.28 -21.18 -2.86
N PRO A 218 -10.94 -20.50 -1.90
CA PRO A 218 -10.53 -19.19 -1.42
C PRO A 218 -9.27 -19.27 -0.56
N TYR A 219 -8.10 -19.39 -1.18
CA TYR A 219 -6.77 -19.34 -0.57
C TYR A 219 -6.01 -18.11 -1.06
N TYR A 220 -6.55 -16.94 -0.74
CA TYR A 220 -5.92 -15.67 -1.08
C TYR A 220 -6.07 -14.67 0.04
N ARG A 221 -5.06 -13.84 0.26
CA ARG A 221 -5.08 -12.75 1.22
C ARG A 221 -4.53 -11.49 0.58
N VAL A 222 -5.34 -10.45 0.53
CA VAL A 222 -4.92 -9.13 0.04
C VAL A 222 -4.94 -8.16 1.21
N THR A 223 -3.79 -7.54 1.49
CA THR A 223 -3.65 -6.57 2.57
C THR A 223 -3.08 -5.26 2.04
N GLN A 224 -3.57 -4.14 2.59
CA GLN A 224 -3.01 -2.80 2.34
C GLN A 224 -2.86 -2.49 0.84
N SER A 225 -3.82 -2.91 0.02
CA SER A 225 -3.69 -2.89 -1.44
C SER A 225 -4.88 -2.19 -2.10
N VAL A 226 -4.75 -1.90 -3.39
CA VAL A 226 -5.78 -1.21 -4.18
C VAL A 226 -6.20 -2.06 -5.36
N ILE A 227 -7.51 -2.29 -5.49
CA ILE A 227 -8.11 -3.03 -6.61
C ILE A 227 -9.06 -2.10 -7.35
N LYS A 228 -8.71 -1.71 -8.58
CA LYS A 228 -9.48 -0.70 -9.30
C LYS A 228 -9.52 -0.89 -10.79
N ASP A 229 -10.55 -0.38 -11.44
CA ASP A 229 -10.63 -0.32 -12.90
C ASP A 229 -10.53 -1.70 -13.58
N ASN A 230 -10.88 -2.80 -12.90
CA ASN A 230 -10.94 -4.14 -13.50
C ASN A 230 -12.33 -4.42 -14.05
N GLU A 231 -12.44 -5.32 -15.03
CA GLU A 231 -13.68 -5.60 -15.75
C GLU A 231 -13.93 -7.10 -15.85
N VAL A 232 -15.11 -7.55 -15.40
CA VAL A 232 -15.62 -8.89 -15.76
C VAL A 232 -16.64 -8.81 -16.88
N THR A 233 -16.66 -9.82 -17.76
CA THR A 233 -17.58 -9.88 -18.89
C THR A 233 -18.72 -10.88 -18.72
N MET A 234 -18.61 -11.83 -17.78
CA MET A 234 -19.69 -12.78 -17.50
C MET A 234 -20.69 -12.18 -16.50
N SER A 235 -21.97 -12.18 -16.89
CA SER A 235 -23.07 -11.74 -16.02
C SER A 235 -23.11 -12.56 -14.73
N GLY A 236 -23.29 -11.89 -13.60
CA GLY A 236 -23.34 -12.52 -12.28
C GLY A 236 -21.98 -12.96 -11.72
N SER A 237 -20.88 -12.69 -12.44
CA SER A 237 -19.53 -12.93 -11.93
C SER A 237 -19.01 -11.75 -11.08
N SER A 238 -17.78 -11.89 -10.61
CA SER A 238 -17.13 -11.01 -9.65
C SER A 238 -15.69 -10.68 -10.03
N ILE A 239 -15.21 -9.50 -9.63
CA ILE A 239 -13.82 -9.06 -9.81
C ILE A 239 -12.84 -9.97 -9.06
N ILE A 240 -13.21 -10.36 -7.84
CA ILE A 240 -12.56 -11.45 -7.11
C ILE A 240 -13.55 -12.60 -7.05
N TYR A 241 -13.19 -13.73 -7.65
CA TYR A 241 -14.09 -14.86 -7.80
C TYR A 241 -13.53 -16.12 -7.14
N ALA A 242 -14.32 -16.73 -6.26
CA ALA A 242 -14.05 -18.05 -5.69
C ALA A 242 -15.03 -19.09 -6.26
N ASN A 243 -14.51 -20.14 -6.89
CA ASN A 243 -15.33 -21.15 -7.55
C ASN A 243 -16.10 -22.02 -6.55
N VAL A 244 -15.39 -22.58 -5.57
CA VAL A 244 -15.99 -23.25 -4.42
C VAL A 244 -15.53 -22.58 -3.14
N GLY A 245 -16.39 -22.53 -2.13
CA GLY A 245 -15.93 -22.28 -0.77
C GLY A 245 -15.21 -23.49 -0.19
N PHE A 246 -14.73 -23.33 1.03
CA PHE A 246 -14.32 -24.49 1.81
C PHE A 246 -15.55 -25.39 2.05
N LYS A 247 -15.45 -26.69 1.78
CA LYS A 247 -16.58 -27.65 1.85
C LYS A 247 -16.31 -28.89 2.70
N ASP A 248 -15.04 -29.21 2.92
CA ASP A 248 -14.64 -30.41 3.65
C ASP A 248 -14.55 -30.09 5.15
N PRO A 249 -15.39 -30.72 5.99
CA PRO A 249 -15.43 -30.45 7.43
C PRO A 249 -14.18 -30.95 8.17
N THR A 250 -13.33 -31.76 7.53
CA THR A 250 -12.03 -32.16 8.07
C THR A 250 -10.97 -31.07 7.93
N ILE A 251 -11.20 -30.08 7.06
CA ILE A 251 -10.41 -28.85 7.03
C ILE A 251 -10.67 -28.15 8.36
N GLY A 252 -9.73 -28.28 9.29
CA GLY A 252 -9.91 -27.82 10.66
C GLY A 252 -10.34 -26.34 10.71
N ILE A 253 -11.25 -26.03 11.62
CA ILE A 253 -11.80 -24.67 11.82
C ILE A 253 -10.72 -23.59 12.00
N ASN A 254 -9.50 -23.98 12.35
CA ASN A 254 -8.32 -23.13 12.42
C ASN A 254 -8.07 -22.34 11.13
N ILE A 255 -8.44 -22.85 9.95
CA ILE A 255 -8.31 -22.10 8.70
C ILE A 255 -9.12 -20.79 8.71
N LEU A 256 -10.25 -20.77 9.44
CA LEU A 256 -11.09 -19.59 9.64
C LEU A 256 -10.43 -18.58 10.61
N TYR A 257 -9.51 -19.05 11.46
CA TYR A 257 -8.89 -18.26 12.54
C TYR A 257 -7.45 -17.79 12.25
N THR A 258 -6.62 -18.61 11.57
CA THR A 258 -5.16 -18.40 11.50
C THR A 258 -4.68 -17.71 10.23
N GLY A 259 -5.57 -17.43 9.27
CA GLY A 259 -5.15 -16.84 8.00
C GLY A 259 -6.28 -16.47 7.05
N ALA A 260 -7.44 -16.10 7.58
CA ALA A 260 -8.67 -15.88 6.84
C ALA A 260 -8.46 -15.16 5.50
N SER A 261 -8.89 -15.85 4.45
CA SER A 261 -8.84 -15.40 3.07
C SER A 261 -9.72 -14.18 2.87
N GLY A 262 -9.42 -13.36 1.86
CA GLY A 262 -10.16 -12.13 1.59
C GLY A 262 -9.31 -10.88 1.69
N LEU A 263 -9.91 -9.78 2.15
CA LEU A 263 -9.35 -8.43 2.04
C LEU A 263 -9.23 -7.78 3.42
N ARG A 264 -8.08 -7.14 3.68
CA ARG A 264 -7.84 -6.38 4.91
C ARG A 264 -7.21 -5.03 4.59
N ASN A 265 -7.68 -3.96 5.24
CA ASN A 265 -7.13 -2.60 5.06
C ASN A 265 -6.92 -2.20 3.60
N SER A 266 -7.86 -2.55 2.73
CA SER A 266 -7.69 -2.42 1.28
C SER A 266 -8.83 -1.60 0.67
N THR A 267 -8.54 -0.98 -0.46
CA THR A 267 -9.51 -0.14 -1.18
C THR A 267 -9.89 -0.81 -2.50
N VAL A 268 -11.19 -0.88 -2.80
CA VAL A 268 -11.74 -1.46 -4.02
C VAL A 268 -12.72 -0.50 -4.68
N PHE A 269 -12.46 -0.04 -5.90
CA PHE A 269 -13.34 0.94 -6.55
C PHE A 269 -13.32 0.94 -8.07
N ASN A 270 -14.39 1.47 -8.68
CA ASN A 270 -14.51 1.67 -10.12
C ASN A 270 -14.31 0.41 -10.98
N ASN A 271 -14.58 -0.76 -10.42
CA ASN A 271 -14.58 -2.01 -11.17
C ASN A 271 -15.95 -2.25 -11.83
N ARG A 272 -15.94 -2.94 -12.98
CA ARG A 272 -17.06 -2.99 -13.91
C ARG A 272 -17.53 -4.41 -14.25
N GLY A 273 -18.77 -4.50 -14.70
CA GLY A 273 -19.40 -5.68 -15.30
C GLY A 273 -19.95 -6.73 -14.32
N GLY A 274 -19.66 -6.62 -13.02
CA GLY A 274 -20.09 -7.60 -12.03
C GLY A 274 -19.89 -7.17 -10.59
N TYR A 275 -20.06 -8.11 -9.66
CA TYR A 275 -19.85 -7.91 -8.23
C TYR A 275 -18.37 -7.67 -7.92
N VAL A 276 -18.09 -7.01 -6.80
CA VAL A 276 -16.72 -6.89 -6.29
C VAL A 276 -16.17 -8.26 -5.89
N ALA A 277 -16.95 -9.04 -5.14
CA ALA A 277 -16.60 -10.39 -4.76
C ALA A 277 -17.85 -11.26 -4.56
N ASN A 278 -17.73 -12.56 -4.83
CA ASN A 278 -18.66 -13.55 -4.28
C ASN A 278 -18.09 -14.09 -2.96
N ILE A 279 -18.77 -13.78 -1.86
CA ILE A 279 -18.36 -14.16 -0.51
C ILE A 279 -18.75 -15.61 -0.28
N ARG A 280 -17.74 -16.48 -0.24
CA ARG A 280 -17.82 -17.91 0.04
C ARG A 280 -17.34 -18.18 1.47
N GLU A 281 -17.59 -19.40 1.93
CA GLU A 281 -17.02 -19.94 3.16
C GLU A 281 -15.50 -19.67 3.20
N GLY A 282 -15.01 -19.17 4.33
CA GLY A 282 -13.63 -18.78 4.62
C GLY A 282 -13.23 -17.36 4.20
N ILE A 283 -14.11 -16.62 3.51
CA ILE A 283 -13.80 -15.24 3.09
C ILE A 283 -14.16 -14.25 4.21
N VAL A 284 -13.19 -13.40 4.54
CA VAL A 284 -13.29 -12.32 5.51
C VAL A 284 -12.89 -10.99 4.86
N LEU A 285 -13.75 -9.99 5.01
CA LEU A 285 -13.46 -8.60 4.67
C LEU A 285 -13.43 -7.79 5.97
N ASN A 286 -12.30 -7.15 6.25
CA ASN A 286 -12.16 -6.33 7.46
C ASN A 286 -11.44 -5.01 7.17
N ASN A 287 -12.00 -3.90 7.64
CA ASN A 287 -11.45 -2.57 7.38
C ASN A 287 -11.21 -2.31 5.86
N VAL A 288 -12.22 -2.57 5.04
CA VAL A 288 -12.13 -2.41 3.57
C VAL A 288 -12.98 -1.22 3.13
N THR A 289 -12.51 -0.45 2.15
CA THR A 289 -13.30 0.61 1.51
C THR A 289 -13.70 0.18 0.10
N ILE A 290 -14.99 -0.05 -0.12
CA ILE A 290 -15.59 -0.53 -1.38
C ILE A 290 -16.57 0.50 -1.93
N LEU A 291 -16.18 1.20 -2.99
CA LEU A 291 -16.92 2.35 -3.51
C LEU A 291 -17.12 2.29 -5.02
N ARG A 292 -18.31 2.67 -5.50
CA ARG A 292 -18.55 3.01 -6.92
C ARG A 292 -18.14 1.91 -7.89
N ASN A 293 -18.35 0.66 -7.52
CA ASN A 293 -18.27 -0.47 -8.43
C ASN A 293 -19.65 -0.70 -9.09
N ASP A 294 -19.69 -1.37 -10.24
CA ASP A 294 -20.95 -1.64 -10.96
C ASP A 294 -21.94 -2.45 -10.13
N LEU A 295 -21.46 -3.35 -9.25
CA LEU A 295 -22.26 -4.03 -8.24
C LEU A 295 -21.44 -4.17 -6.95
N GLY A 296 -22.13 -4.43 -5.83
CA GLY A 296 -21.50 -4.64 -4.53
C GLY A 296 -20.99 -6.07 -4.32
N LEU A 297 -21.36 -6.72 -3.22
CA LEU A 297 -20.96 -8.08 -2.87
C LEU A 297 -22.12 -9.06 -3.07
N TYR A 298 -21.82 -10.24 -3.60
CA TYR A 298 -22.74 -11.37 -3.62
C TYR A 298 -22.40 -12.27 -2.42
N LEU A 299 -23.34 -12.54 -1.53
CA LEU A 299 -23.09 -13.34 -0.33
C LEU A 299 -23.62 -14.76 -0.55
N ASP A 300 -22.75 -15.76 -0.45
CA ASP A 300 -23.05 -17.16 -0.73
C ASP A 300 -22.17 -18.05 0.15
N ALA A 301 -22.26 -17.81 1.46
CA ALA A 301 -21.48 -18.52 2.48
C ALA A 301 -22.42 -19.17 3.51
N PRO A 302 -22.86 -20.42 3.27
CA PRO A 302 -23.64 -21.17 4.25
C PRO A 302 -22.83 -21.47 5.52
N LYS A 303 -23.50 -21.94 6.58
CA LYS A 303 -22.82 -22.34 7.83
C LYS A 303 -21.82 -23.47 7.58
N TRP A 304 -20.70 -23.38 8.29
CA TRP A 304 -19.70 -24.42 8.36
C TRP A 304 -20.12 -25.51 9.34
N ILE A 305 -20.31 -26.74 8.87
CA ILE A 305 -20.78 -27.85 9.71
C ILE A 305 -19.61 -28.79 10.01
N VAL A 306 -19.16 -28.87 11.26
CA VAL A 306 -18.16 -29.87 11.70
C VAL A 306 -18.87 -31.04 12.36
N LYS A 307 -18.61 -32.25 11.86
CA LYS A 307 -19.08 -33.48 12.48
C LYS A 307 -18.09 -33.93 13.55
N THR A 308 -18.57 -34.11 14.77
CA THR A 308 -17.77 -34.66 15.89
C THR A 308 -18.38 -35.97 16.33
N THR A 309 -17.57 -37.04 16.37
CA THR A 309 -18.00 -38.33 16.91
C THR A 309 -17.45 -38.47 18.32
N THR A 310 -18.36 -38.62 19.29
CA THR A 310 -18.00 -38.95 20.67
C THR A 310 -18.42 -40.38 20.96
N THR A 311 -17.51 -41.20 21.45
CA THR A 311 -17.83 -42.54 21.96
C THR A 311 -18.15 -42.43 23.44
N ASP A 312 -19.29 -42.96 23.85
CA ASP A 312 -19.68 -42.98 25.26
C ASP A 312 -19.01 -44.13 26.04
N GLU A 313 -19.29 -44.22 27.35
CA GLU A 313 -18.73 -45.25 28.23
C GLU A 313 -19.18 -46.68 27.88
N ASN A 314 -20.18 -46.85 27.01
CA ASN A 314 -20.70 -48.13 26.54
C ASN A 314 -20.19 -48.52 25.14
N ASP A 315 -19.20 -47.79 24.61
CA ASP A 315 -18.66 -47.98 23.25
C ASP A 315 -19.69 -47.63 22.14
N GLU A 316 -20.75 -46.86 22.47
CA GLU A 316 -21.69 -46.33 21.48
C GLU A 316 -21.15 -45.02 20.90
N SER A 317 -21.05 -44.97 19.56
CA SER A 317 -20.62 -43.76 18.85
C SER A 317 -21.81 -42.83 18.59
N LYS A 318 -21.70 -41.58 19.02
CA LYS A 318 -22.68 -40.52 18.75
C LYS A 318 -22.06 -39.43 17.89
N GLU A 319 -22.63 -39.20 16.71
CA GLU A 319 -22.28 -38.05 15.86
C GLU A 319 -23.06 -36.80 16.30
N THR A 320 -22.37 -35.68 16.43
CA THR A 320 -22.95 -34.35 16.67
C THR A 320 -22.47 -33.39 15.59
N ASN A 321 -23.40 -32.62 15.01
CA ASN A 321 -23.09 -31.56 14.06
C ASN A 321 -22.93 -30.24 14.83
N ASN A 322 -21.74 -29.64 14.76
CA ASN A 322 -21.48 -28.31 15.29
C ASN A 322 -21.48 -27.31 14.13
N GLU A 323 -22.35 -26.31 14.18
CA GLU A 323 -22.46 -25.28 13.15
C GLU A 323 -21.67 -24.03 13.53
N TYR A 324 -20.88 -23.50 12.59
CA TYR A 324 -20.08 -22.30 12.75
C TYR A 324 -20.37 -21.32 11.62
N VAL A 325 -20.12 -20.04 11.89
CA VAL A 325 -20.06 -19.01 10.84
C VAL A 325 -18.88 -19.32 9.94
N SER A 326 -19.03 -19.10 8.63
CA SER A 326 -18.00 -19.41 7.65
C SER A 326 -17.40 -18.17 6.99
N ALA A 327 -18.11 -17.04 6.97
CA ALA A 327 -17.64 -15.79 6.35
C ALA A 327 -18.05 -14.55 7.17
N SER A 328 -17.31 -13.45 7.00
CA SER A 328 -17.66 -12.20 7.67
C SER A 328 -17.21 -10.93 6.96
N ILE A 329 -17.96 -9.86 7.17
CA ILE A 329 -17.71 -8.52 6.67
C ILE A 329 -17.82 -7.56 7.85
N SER A 330 -16.73 -6.89 8.20
CA SER A 330 -16.66 -6.05 9.40
C SER A 330 -15.88 -4.76 9.17
N ASN A 331 -16.23 -3.73 9.96
CA ASN A 331 -15.49 -2.48 10.09
C ASN A 331 -15.23 -1.77 8.74
N SER A 332 -16.10 -1.94 7.75
CA SER A 332 -15.85 -1.56 6.35
C SER A 332 -16.78 -0.44 5.88
N ILE A 333 -16.40 0.23 4.80
CA ILE A 333 -17.26 1.16 4.07
C ILE A 333 -17.68 0.50 2.77
N ILE A 334 -18.97 0.27 2.56
CA ILE A 334 -19.52 -0.42 1.39
C ILE A 334 -20.70 0.39 0.86
N VAL A 335 -20.40 1.38 0.03
CA VAL A 335 -21.36 2.42 -0.36
C VAL A 335 -21.28 2.71 -1.86
N GLY A 336 -22.44 2.95 -2.47
CA GLY A 336 -22.55 3.48 -3.83
C GLY A 336 -22.14 2.48 -4.90
N ASN A 337 -22.21 1.18 -4.61
CA ASN A 337 -21.98 0.11 -5.59
C ASN A 337 -23.31 -0.29 -6.24
N GLY A 338 -23.40 -0.29 -7.56
CA GLY A 338 -24.66 -0.52 -8.29
C GLY A 338 -25.67 0.62 -8.23
N GLU A 339 -25.18 1.86 -8.08
CA GLU A 339 -25.95 3.11 -8.03
C GLU A 339 -27.09 3.12 -7.00
N ASN A 340 -26.77 3.46 -5.75
CA ASN A 340 -27.73 3.63 -4.65
C ASN A 340 -28.61 2.40 -4.36
N LYS A 341 -28.17 1.21 -4.77
CA LYS A 341 -28.79 -0.07 -4.42
C LYS A 341 -28.13 -0.65 -3.18
N CYS A 342 -28.75 -1.69 -2.60
CA CYS A 342 -28.08 -2.38 -1.52
C CYS A 342 -26.85 -3.05 -2.12
N SER A 343 -25.69 -2.61 -1.67
CA SER A 343 -24.39 -3.13 -2.08
C SER A 343 -24.16 -4.59 -1.62
N LEU A 344 -25.16 -5.28 -1.06
CA LEU A 344 -25.09 -6.68 -0.65
C LEU A 344 -26.29 -7.45 -1.21
N VAL A 345 -26.02 -8.58 -1.84
CA VAL A 345 -27.05 -9.48 -2.38
C VAL A 345 -26.81 -10.88 -1.83
N PRO A 346 -27.61 -11.33 -0.84
CA PRO A 346 -27.47 -12.68 -0.29
C PRO A 346 -28.16 -13.74 -1.15
N ASP A 347 -27.52 -14.90 -1.26
CA ASP A 347 -28.12 -16.17 -1.69
C ASP A 347 -29.10 -16.70 -0.62
N ALA A 348 -29.92 -17.69 -0.97
CA ALA A 348 -30.94 -18.24 -0.09
C ALA A 348 -30.37 -18.95 1.16
N LEU A 349 -29.16 -19.50 1.05
CA LEU A 349 -28.49 -20.23 2.15
C LEU A 349 -27.38 -19.42 2.83
N ASP A 350 -27.21 -18.14 2.49
CA ASP A 350 -26.15 -17.32 3.04
C ASP A 350 -26.31 -17.05 4.54
N GLU A 351 -25.23 -17.21 5.28
CA GLU A 351 -25.13 -16.97 6.72
C GLU A 351 -23.90 -16.11 7.07
N THR A 352 -23.42 -15.31 6.10
CA THR A 352 -22.33 -14.35 6.31
C THR A 352 -22.67 -13.38 7.45
N ILE A 353 -21.73 -13.17 8.38
CA ILE A 353 -21.89 -12.09 9.37
C ILE A 353 -21.53 -10.75 8.74
N VAL A 354 -22.46 -9.79 8.78
CA VAL A 354 -22.26 -8.43 8.30
C VAL A 354 -22.51 -7.45 9.44
N GLN A 355 -21.47 -6.77 9.91
CA GLN A 355 -21.56 -5.95 11.13
C GLN A 355 -20.62 -4.75 11.11
N SER A 356 -20.98 -3.70 11.84
CA SER A 356 -20.15 -2.49 11.99
C SER A 356 -19.67 -1.93 10.65
N ASN A 357 -20.51 -1.93 9.60
CA ASN A 357 -20.16 -1.37 8.30
C ASN A 357 -20.97 -0.12 7.98
N LEU A 358 -20.43 0.81 7.21
CA LEU A 358 -21.20 1.89 6.60
C LEU A 358 -21.77 1.41 5.26
N MET A 359 -23.09 1.47 5.10
CA MET A 359 -23.82 0.86 3.99
C MET A 359 -24.85 1.79 3.37
N ASP A 360 -25.25 1.47 2.14
CA ASP A 360 -26.31 2.18 1.40
C ASP A 360 -27.67 2.12 2.10
N VAL A 361 -28.45 3.20 1.94
CA VAL A 361 -29.76 3.38 2.59
C VAL A 361 -30.79 2.31 2.25
N THR A 362 -30.66 1.67 1.09
CA THR A 362 -31.59 0.65 0.58
C THR A 362 -31.34 -0.74 1.15
N CYS A 363 -30.30 -0.93 1.97
CA CYS A 363 -30.06 -2.22 2.60
C CYS A 363 -31.07 -2.52 3.72
N ASP A 364 -31.49 -3.78 3.81
CA ASP A 364 -32.36 -4.26 4.89
C ASP A 364 -31.53 -4.61 6.12
N PHE A 365 -31.32 -3.62 6.99
CA PHE A 365 -30.51 -3.77 8.21
C PHE A 365 -31.03 -4.86 9.14
N ASN A 366 -32.34 -5.19 9.12
CA ASN A 366 -32.88 -6.26 9.99
C ASN A 366 -32.34 -7.64 9.62
N LYS A 367 -31.88 -7.85 8.38
CA LYS A 367 -31.24 -9.11 7.96
C LYS A 367 -29.80 -9.23 8.44
N PHE A 368 -29.11 -8.12 8.60
CA PHE A 368 -27.68 -8.07 8.88
C PHE A 368 -27.39 -7.80 10.37
N ASP A 369 -28.14 -6.91 11.00
CA ASP A 369 -27.96 -6.48 12.40
C ASP A 369 -28.56 -7.49 13.39
N LYS A 370 -28.02 -8.71 13.39
CA LYS A 370 -28.41 -9.78 14.32
C LYS A 370 -27.93 -9.52 15.76
N VAL A 371 -26.98 -8.60 15.97
CA VAL A 371 -26.39 -8.26 17.29
C VAL A 371 -26.48 -6.76 17.56
N THR A 372 -27.13 -6.37 18.66
CA THR A 372 -27.45 -4.97 19.00
C THR A 372 -26.22 -4.06 19.15
N GLU A 373 -25.08 -4.60 19.58
CA GLU A 373 -23.86 -3.83 19.86
C GLU A 373 -22.95 -3.64 18.62
N ARG A 374 -23.27 -4.29 17.50
CA ARG A 374 -22.44 -4.34 16.28
C ARG A 374 -23.23 -3.97 15.02
N LYS A 375 -24.12 -2.99 15.15
CA LYS A 375 -24.99 -2.56 14.06
C LYS A 375 -24.21 -1.96 12.91
N ASN A 376 -24.70 -2.20 11.70
CA ASN A 376 -24.28 -1.46 10.54
C ASN A 376 -24.89 -0.05 10.58
N PHE A 377 -24.24 0.88 9.88
CA PHE A 377 -24.60 2.28 9.82
C PHE A 377 -25.15 2.63 8.44
N ASN A 378 -26.24 3.37 8.41
CA ASN A 378 -26.86 3.85 7.19
C ASN A 378 -26.24 5.20 6.79
N ILE A 379 -25.75 5.31 5.54
CA ILE A 379 -25.21 6.57 5.03
C ILE A 379 -26.25 7.71 4.96
N GLY A 380 -27.54 7.38 4.81
CA GLY A 380 -28.61 8.35 4.65
C GLY A 380 -28.40 9.23 3.43
N ASN A 381 -28.58 10.55 3.59
CA ASN A 381 -28.41 11.53 2.51
C ASN A 381 -26.98 12.10 2.44
N ASN A 382 -26.02 11.54 3.18
CA ASN A 382 -24.67 12.06 3.21
C ASN A 382 -23.95 11.83 1.87
N LYS A 383 -23.29 12.89 1.38
CA LYS A 383 -22.42 12.77 0.21
C LYS A 383 -21.19 11.94 0.60
N ILE A 384 -20.85 10.91 -0.18
CA ILE A 384 -19.72 10.03 0.12
C ILE A 384 -18.36 10.68 -0.21
N ILE A 385 -18.21 11.31 -1.38
CA ILE A 385 -16.95 11.95 -1.81
C ILE A 385 -17.09 13.48 -1.78
N ALA A 386 -16.09 14.17 -1.25
CA ALA A 386 -15.93 15.62 -1.35
C ALA A 386 -15.45 15.99 -2.76
N GLY A 387 -16.21 16.78 -3.52
CA GLY A 387 -16.00 16.94 -4.97
C GLY A 387 -16.90 16.07 -5.84
N ASN A 388 -16.74 16.20 -7.15
CA ASN A 388 -17.58 15.52 -8.15
C ASN A 388 -16.91 14.28 -8.76
N ASN A 389 -15.60 14.16 -8.61
CA ASN A 389 -14.81 13.05 -9.14
C ASN A 389 -14.44 12.09 -8.02
N ILE A 390 -14.44 10.79 -8.31
CA ILE A 390 -13.98 9.77 -7.36
C ILE A 390 -12.45 9.75 -7.25
N VAL A 391 -11.74 10.16 -8.31
CA VAL A 391 -10.29 10.35 -8.33
C VAL A 391 -10.03 11.83 -8.58
N ASP A 392 -9.32 12.48 -7.66
CA ASP A 392 -8.90 13.86 -7.78
C ASP A 392 -7.66 14.10 -6.91
N GLN A 393 -6.75 14.97 -7.33
CA GLN A 393 -5.56 15.32 -6.54
C GLN A 393 -5.91 16.26 -5.39
N LYS A 394 -7.07 16.91 -5.46
CA LYS A 394 -7.51 17.87 -4.45
C LYS A 394 -8.85 17.46 -3.86
N CYS A 395 -8.93 17.58 -2.54
CA CYS A 395 -10.17 17.45 -1.79
C CYS A 395 -10.84 18.82 -1.69
N ASP A 396 -12.14 18.92 -1.97
CA ASP A 396 -12.88 20.16 -1.77
C ASP A 396 -12.79 20.58 -0.29
N SER A 397 -12.21 21.75 -0.03
CA SER A 397 -11.96 22.25 1.32
C SER A 397 -13.27 22.45 2.10
N PRO A 398 -13.26 22.32 3.44
CA PRO A 398 -14.39 22.70 4.28
C PRO A 398 -14.91 24.11 3.94
N PRO A 399 -16.22 24.36 3.94
CA PRO A 399 -17.31 23.53 4.48
C PRO A 399 -17.91 22.54 3.47
N ALA A 400 -17.21 22.20 2.38
CA ALA A 400 -17.73 21.26 1.39
C ALA A 400 -18.08 19.89 2.01
N ASN A 401 -19.27 19.38 1.69
CA ASN A 401 -19.73 18.07 2.15
C ASN A 401 -19.01 16.92 1.44
N GLY A 402 -18.93 15.77 2.12
CA GLY A 402 -18.27 14.56 1.64
C GLY A 402 -17.63 13.81 2.79
N LEU A 403 -18.03 12.56 3.05
CA LEU A 403 -17.48 11.77 4.16
C LEU A 403 -16.01 11.36 3.93
N LEU A 404 -15.58 11.31 2.67
CA LEU A 404 -14.23 10.96 2.25
C LEU A 404 -13.70 12.01 1.25
N CYS A 405 -12.41 12.26 1.25
CA CYS A 405 -11.73 12.92 0.12
C CYS A 405 -11.70 11.99 -1.10
N PRO A 406 -11.62 12.52 -2.34
CA PRO A 406 -11.38 11.71 -3.53
C PRO A 406 -10.12 10.85 -3.38
N TYR A 407 -10.08 9.75 -4.13
CA TYR A 407 -8.90 8.92 -4.22
C TYR A 407 -7.75 9.74 -4.80
N TYR A 408 -6.65 9.83 -4.05
CA TYR A 408 -5.44 10.48 -4.49
C TYR A 408 -4.24 9.65 -4.08
N THR A 409 -3.16 9.75 -4.86
CA THR A 409 -1.88 9.12 -4.56
C THR A 409 -0.90 10.20 -4.15
N PRO A 410 -0.47 10.24 -2.87
CA PRO A 410 0.54 11.20 -2.43
C PRO A 410 1.81 11.12 -3.28
N LYS A 411 2.51 12.25 -3.39
CA LYS A 411 3.86 12.28 -3.94
C LYS A 411 4.74 11.30 -3.15
N ASP A 412 5.59 10.56 -3.85
CA ASP A 412 6.52 9.58 -3.26
C ASP A 412 5.86 8.36 -2.58
N GLN A 413 4.58 8.09 -2.87
CA GLN A 413 3.92 6.85 -2.46
C GLN A 413 3.41 6.08 -3.66
N MET A 414 3.47 4.75 -3.57
CA MET A 414 2.90 3.87 -4.59
C MET A 414 1.37 3.83 -4.52
N LEU A 415 0.81 3.77 -3.31
CA LEU A 415 -0.61 3.57 -3.09
C LEU A 415 -1.31 4.90 -2.82
N GLY A 416 -2.42 5.14 -3.49
CA GLY A 416 -3.38 6.15 -3.08
C GLY A 416 -4.44 5.62 -2.14
N PHE A 417 -5.25 6.51 -1.57
CA PHE A 417 -6.30 6.18 -0.62
C PHE A 417 -7.44 7.21 -0.61
N PHE A 418 -8.58 6.83 -0.04
CA PHE A 418 -9.67 7.74 0.33
C PHE A 418 -9.48 8.17 1.78
N LYS A 419 -9.22 9.46 2.04
CA LYS A 419 -9.04 9.98 3.41
C LYS A 419 -10.40 10.25 4.06
N PRO A 420 -10.70 9.71 5.25
CA PRO A 420 -11.88 10.10 6.04
C PRO A 420 -11.88 11.58 6.37
N ARG A 421 -13.09 12.15 6.53
CA ARG A 421 -13.29 13.57 6.83
C ARG A 421 -14.19 13.75 8.04
N LEU A 422 -13.92 14.80 8.81
CA LEU A 422 -14.83 15.32 9.82
C LEU A 422 -15.48 16.58 9.27
N LEU A 423 -16.77 16.52 8.98
CA LEU A 423 -17.51 17.64 8.41
C LEU A 423 -17.62 18.79 9.41
N THR A 424 -17.59 20.04 8.95
CA THR A 424 -17.75 21.24 9.79
C THR A 424 -19.10 21.29 10.51
N SER A 425 -20.13 20.67 9.93
CA SER A 425 -21.46 20.53 10.52
C SER A 425 -21.52 19.62 11.75
N TYR A 426 -20.49 18.82 12.01
CA TYR A 426 -20.43 17.98 13.21
C TYR A 426 -20.16 18.84 14.46
N ILE A 427 -20.83 18.50 15.56
CA ILE A 427 -20.68 19.19 16.85
C ILE A 427 -19.85 18.34 17.80
N ARG A 428 -19.89 17.01 17.64
CA ARG A 428 -19.15 16.02 18.44
C ARG A 428 -18.59 14.93 17.54
N LEU A 429 -17.55 14.23 18.00
CA LEU A 429 -16.94 13.13 17.24
C LEU A 429 -17.94 12.01 16.91
N SER A 430 -18.89 11.75 17.82
CA SER A 430 -19.96 10.76 17.67
C SER A 430 -20.88 10.99 16.46
N ASP A 431 -20.92 12.22 15.93
CA ASP A 431 -21.75 12.60 14.79
C ASP A 431 -21.17 12.07 13.47
N SER A 432 -19.88 11.72 13.45
CA SER A 432 -19.24 11.07 12.30
C SER A 432 -19.87 9.72 12.03
N LEU A 433 -20.01 9.34 10.76
CA LEU A 433 -20.47 8.00 10.36
C LEU A 433 -19.31 7.01 10.14
N ILE A 434 -18.07 7.50 10.14
CA ILE A 434 -16.87 6.70 9.84
C ILE A 434 -15.95 6.63 11.04
N VAL A 435 -15.72 7.78 11.67
CA VAL A 435 -14.68 7.93 12.69
C VAL A 435 -15.14 7.33 14.02
N ASN A 436 -14.33 6.48 14.64
CA ASN A 436 -14.63 5.73 15.86
C ASN A 436 -15.97 4.99 15.80
N LYS A 437 -16.16 4.17 14.75
CA LYS A 437 -17.38 3.35 14.55
C LYS A 437 -17.10 1.86 14.39
N GLY A 438 -15.90 1.47 14.00
CA GLY A 438 -15.45 0.08 14.00
C GLY A 438 -15.17 -0.42 15.43
N ARG A 439 -15.17 -1.73 15.64
CA ARG A 439 -15.00 -2.34 16.98
C ARG A 439 -13.61 -2.97 17.14
N VAL A 440 -12.93 -2.70 18.25
CA VAL A 440 -11.58 -3.25 18.53
C VAL A 440 -11.62 -4.56 19.33
N TYR A 441 -12.71 -4.86 20.05
CA TYR A 441 -12.83 -6.08 20.86
C TYR A 441 -13.76 -7.13 20.21
N SER A 442 -13.23 -8.34 20.01
CA SER A 442 -14.03 -9.56 19.90
C SER A 442 -14.49 -9.98 21.30
N ASP A 443 -15.72 -10.48 21.45
CA ASP A 443 -16.24 -11.00 22.72
C ASP A 443 -15.64 -12.37 23.11
N GLY A 444 -14.51 -12.75 22.50
CA GLY A 444 -13.87 -14.05 22.67
C GLY A 444 -14.48 -15.14 21.79
N GLY A 445 -15.54 -14.85 21.02
CA GLY A 445 -16.03 -15.72 19.97
C GLY A 445 -15.14 -15.68 18.73
N SER A 446 -14.85 -16.84 18.17
CA SER A 446 -13.72 -17.00 17.25
C SER A 446 -14.03 -16.62 15.78
N VAL A 447 -15.29 -16.66 15.31
CA VAL A 447 -15.64 -16.32 13.90
C VAL A 447 -16.62 -15.16 13.82
N GLY A 448 -16.37 -14.22 12.91
CA GLY A 448 -17.30 -13.15 12.55
C GLY A 448 -17.45 -12.06 13.61
N LEU A 449 -16.45 -11.90 14.45
CA LEU A 449 -16.37 -10.90 15.52
C LEU A 449 -15.11 -10.05 15.34
N ALA A 450 -14.73 -9.82 14.08
CA ALA A 450 -13.44 -9.26 13.72
C ALA A 450 -13.23 -7.90 14.39
N SER A 451 -12.24 -7.85 15.27
CA SER A 451 -11.66 -6.61 15.74
C SER A 451 -11.12 -5.83 14.57
N CYS A 452 -11.03 -4.52 14.70
CA CYS A 452 -10.25 -3.70 13.80
C CYS A 452 -8.85 -4.29 13.60
N GLU A 453 -8.34 -4.16 12.38
CA GLU A 453 -6.95 -4.46 12.08
C GLU A 453 -6.01 -3.57 12.91
N GLY A 454 -4.76 -3.98 13.13
CA GLY A 454 -3.81 -3.18 13.94
C GLY A 454 -3.17 -2.00 13.20
N ILE A 455 -3.19 -2.03 11.87
CA ILE A 455 -2.60 -1.02 10.99
C ILE A 455 -3.60 -0.67 9.88
N ASP A 456 -3.49 0.52 9.29
CA ASP A 456 -4.32 0.96 8.16
C ASP A 456 -3.65 0.67 6.80
N GLN A 457 -4.28 1.04 5.69
CA GLN A 457 -3.73 0.82 4.33
C GLN A 457 -2.37 1.51 4.10
N ARG A 458 -2.08 2.59 4.82
CA ARG A 458 -0.82 3.35 4.71
C ARG A 458 0.29 2.72 5.56
N GLY A 459 -0.02 1.68 6.33
CA GLY A 459 0.90 1.09 7.31
C GLY A 459 1.00 1.88 8.60
N LYS A 460 0.10 2.85 8.84
CA LYS A 460 0.04 3.56 10.12
C LYS A 460 -0.72 2.71 11.12
N SER A 461 -0.26 2.67 12.36
CA SER A 461 -1.01 2.02 13.45
C SER A 461 -2.37 2.68 13.63
N ARG A 462 -3.40 1.85 13.78
CA ARG A 462 -4.69 2.30 14.31
C ARG A 462 -4.52 2.57 15.80
N SER A 463 -5.13 3.63 16.32
CA SER A 463 -4.94 3.98 17.72
C SER A 463 -5.45 2.86 18.62
N GLY A 464 -4.54 2.15 19.30
CA GLY A 464 -4.88 1.10 20.25
C GLY A 464 -5.42 1.61 21.60
N TYR A 465 -5.78 2.90 21.68
CA TYR A 465 -6.17 3.59 22.91
C TYR A 465 -7.69 3.75 23.08
N ASP A 466 -8.48 3.46 22.05
CA ASP A 466 -9.95 3.53 22.10
C ASP A 466 -10.55 2.15 21.77
N GLU A 467 -11.73 1.85 22.34
CA GLU A 467 -12.47 0.61 22.07
C GLU A 467 -12.93 0.49 20.60
N LEU A 468 -12.70 1.55 19.80
CA LEU A 468 -13.23 1.78 18.47
C LEU A 468 -12.12 2.20 17.50
N CYS A 469 -12.31 1.89 16.21
CA CYS A 469 -11.47 2.40 15.12
C CYS A 469 -12.33 3.05 14.03
N ASP A 470 -11.69 3.61 13.01
CA ASP A 470 -12.41 4.13 11.85
C ASP A 470 -12.85 3.02 10.88
N LEU A 471 -14.03 3.19 10.31
CA LEU A 471 -14.53 2.30 9.26
C LEU A 471 -13.72 2.45 7.98
N GLY A 472 -13.55 1.34 7.28
CA GLY A 472 -12.84 1.29 6.01
C GLY A 472 -11.33 1.19 6.17
N ALA A 473 -10.60 1.44 5.08
CA ALA A 473 -9.19 1.11 4.94
C ALA A 473 -8.22 2.08 5.64
N ILE A 474 -8.68 3.27 6.03
CA ILE A 474 -7.85 4.35 6.56
C ILE A 474 -8.34 4.72 7.96
N GLU A 475 -7.37 4.94 8.86
CA GLU A 475 -7.58 5.56 10.16
C GLU A 475 -7.27 7.05 10.09
N LEU A 476 -8.08 7.91 10.65
CA LEU A 476 -7.77 9.32 10.80
C LEU A 476 -6.75 9.52 11.92
N VAL A 477 -5.50 9.82 11.58
CA VAL A 477 -4.40 9.92 12.56
C VAL A 477 -4.08 11.38 12.88
N ILE A 478 -4.05 11.71 14.17
CA ILE A 478 -3.67 13.03 14.70
C ILE A 478 -2.50 12.86 15.68
N ASN A 479 -1.28 12.64 15.17
CA ASN A 479 -0.07 12.64 16.01
C ASN A 479 0.55 14.04 16.08
N ARG A 480 0.36 14.75 17.20
CA ARG A 480 0.91 16.09 17.42
C ARG A 480 2.36 16.12 17.90
N SER A 481 2.95 14.96 18.19
CA SER A 481 4.31 14.87 18.74
C SER A 481 5.40 15.09 17.68
N ASP A 482 5.07 14.93 16.39
CA ASP A 482 6.02 15.01 15.26
C ASP A 482 5.61 16.11 14.26
N ILE A 483 5.44 17.35 14.72
CA ILE A 483 5.17 18.49 13.84
C ILE A 483 6.49 19.06 13.32
N PRO A 484 6.74 19.11 11.99
CA PRO A 484 8.00 19.62 11.45
C PRO A 484 8.12 21.14 11.63
N ILE A 485 9.35 21.64 11.69
CA ILE A 485 9.64 23.06 11.56
C ILE A 485 9.48 23.45 10.09
N VAL A 486 8.71 24.50 9.82
CA VAL A 486 8.45 25.03 8.48
C VAL A 486 9.16 26.36 8.25
N GLY A 487 9.20 26.83 7.01
CA GLY A 487 9.74 28.13 6.65
C GLY A 487 10.68 28.06 5.44
N GLN A 488 11.42 29.13 5.23
CA GLN A 488 12.25 29.30 4.04
C GLN A 488 13.36 30.33 4.28
N ASP A 489 14.51 30.10 3.64
CA ASP A 489 15.58 31.09 3.51
C ASP A 489 15.32 31.98 2.28
N ILE A 490 15.41 33.29 2.47
CA ILE A 490 15.11 34.31 1.45
C ILE A 490 16.17 35.41 1.42
N LEU A 491 16.29 36.09 0.29
CA LEU A 491 17.11 37.29 0.14
C LEU A 491 16.32 38.58 0.43
N TYR A 492 17.02 39.71 0.49
CA TYR A 492 16.39 41.02 0.62
C TYR A 492 15.40 41.30 -0.52
N GLY A 493 14.19 41.71 -0.16
CA GLY A 493 13.09 41.97 -1.09
C GLY A 493 12.32 40.73 -1.56
N GLU A 494 12.76 39.51 -1.21
CA GLU A 494 12.03 38.29 -1.56
C GLU A 494 10.88 38.00 -0.58
N ILE A 495 9.90 37.24 -1.08
CA ILE A 495 8.73 36.75 -0.33
C ILE A 495 8.94 35.26 -0.10
N ALA A 496 8.79 34.80 1.13
CA ALA A 496 8.84 33.38 1.44
C ALA A 496 7.49 32.72 1.12
N SER A 497 7.53 31.54 0.51
CA SER A 497 6.37 30.74 0.12
C SER A 497 6.62 29.27 0.43
N PHE A 498 5.89 28.72 1.40
CA PHE A 498 6.07 27.34 1.87
C PHE A 498 4.72 26.75 2.28
N SER A 499 4.65 25.42 2.46
CA SER A 499 3.41 24.73 2.84
C SER A 499 3.48 24.20 4.28
N ILE A 500 2.34 24.22 4.96
CA ILE A 500 2.13 23.55 6.25
C ILE A 500 1.30 22.27 6.12
N ALA A 501 1.01 21.79 4.89
CA ALA A 501 0.14 20.64 4.67
C ALA A 501 0.55 19.39 5.46
N ASP A 502 1.86 19.09 5.52
CA ASP A 502 2.39 17.96 6.30
C ASP A 502 2.21 18.14 7.81
N SER A 503 2.11 19.39 8.28
CA SER A 503 1.86 19.73 9.68
C SER A 503 0.38 19.64 10.07
N LEU A 504 -0.55 19.56 9.09
CA LEU A 504 -1.99 19.44 9.35
C LEU A 504 -2.41 18.01 9.69
N LEU A 505 -1.50 17.04 9.57
CA LEU A 505 -1.77 15.62 9.78
C LEU A 505 -2.91 15.16 8.85
N ASP A 506 -3.89 14.40 9.33
CA ASP A 506 -5.05 14.04 8.51
C ASP A 506 -6.17 15.11 8.54
N GLY A 507 -6.01 16.21 9.28
CA GLY A 507 -6.97 17.30 9.39
C GLY A 507 -7.09 18.20 8.14
N GLU A 508 -8.17 18.98 8.07
CA GLU A 508 -8.38 19.99 7.03
C GLU A 508 -8.57 21.37 7.68
N LEU A 509 -8.04 22.44 7.06
CA LEU A 509 -8.20 23.80 7.58
C LEU A 509 -9.66 24.23 7.60
N LEU A 510 -10.06 24.93 8.66
CA LEU A 510 -11.38 25.55 8.74
C LEU A 510 -11.43 26.82 7.88
N ASP A 511 -12.57 27.09 7.28
CA ASP A 511 -12.79 28.32 6.54
C ASP A 511 -13.02 29.51 7.50
N PRO A 512 -12.84 30.77 7.04
CA PRO A 512 -13.02 31.96 7.85
C PRO A 512 -14.37 32.08 8.57
N VAL A 513 -15.47 31.63 7.95
CA VAL A 513 -16.82 31.73 8.54
C VAL A 513 -16.93 30.77 9.72
N SER A 514 -16.53 29.50 9.53
CA SER A 514 -16.48 28.51 10.61
C SER A 514 -15.60 28.98 11.79
N CYS A 515 -14.50 29.67 11.52
CA CYS A 515 -13.65 30.24 12.56
C CYS A 515 -14.36 31.32 13.38
N GLU A 516 -15.10 32.23 12.74
CA GLU A 516 -15.88 33.25 13.44
C GLU A 516 -17.01 32.64 14.27
N GLU A 517 -17.65 31.57 13.79
CA GLU A 517 -18.69 30.86 14.53
C GLU A 517 -18.15 30.21 15.82
N ILE A 518 -16.94 29.65 15.77
CA ILE A 518 -16.34 28.94 16.91
C ILE A 518 -15.68 29.91 17.91
N LEU A 519 -14.92 30.90 17.42
CA LEU A 519 -14.08 31.77 18.25
C LEU A 519 -14.67 33.17 18.47
N GLY A 520 -15.75 33.51 17.76
CA GLY A 520 -16.24 34.87 17.66
C GLY A 520 -15.37 35.75 16.76
N LYS A 521 -15.67 37.05 16.74
CA LYS A 521 -14.90 38.03 15.96
C LYS A 521 -13.51 38.25 16.56
N ARG A 522 -12.53 38.46 15.68
CA ARG A 522 -11.18 38.82 16.10
C ARG A 522 -11.17 40.17 16.84
N SER A 523 -10.33 40.25 17.86
CA SER A 523 -10.14 41.47 18.66
C SER A 523 -9.52 42.63 17.88
N ASP A 524 -8.82 42.34 16.79
CA ASP A 524 -8.21 43.33 15.89
C ASP A 524 -9.14 43.83 14.77
N GLY A 525 -10.39 43.34 14.74
CA GLY A 525 -11.41 43.73 13.76
C GLY A 525 -11.18 43.17 12.35
N GLN A 526 -10.16 42.34 12.13
CA GLN A 526 -9.93 41.66 10.85
C GLN A 526 -10.81 40.41 10.71
N SER A 527 -10.97 39.92 9.49
CA SER A 527 -11.55 38.60 9.24
C SER A 527 -10.59 37.49 9.66
N TRP A 528 -11.14 36.34 10.06
CA TRP A 528 -10.34 35.14 10.21
C TRP A 528 -9.74 34.72 8.86
N GLN A 529 -8.55 34.13 8.91
CA GLN A 529 -7.97 33.41 7.77
C GLN A 529 -8.27 31.92 7.92
N TRP A 530 -7.96 31.14 6.88
CA TRP A 530 -8.06 29.69 6.93
C TRP A 530 -7.29 29.13 8.12
N GLY A 531 -7.85 28.08 8.72
CA GLY A 531 -7.31 27.47 9.92
C GLY A 531 -7.40 28.33 11.18
N CYS A 532 -8.21 29.38 11.18
CA CYS A 532 -8.31 30.32 12.31
C CYS A 532 -6.92 30.84 12.72
N LEU A 533 -6.10 31.18 11.73
CA LEU A 533 -4.68 31.43 11.91
C LEU A 533 -4.37 32.47 12.99
N GLU A 534 -3.58 32.08 13.98
CA GLU A 534 -2.90 33.00 14.90
C GLU A 534 -1.38 32.87 14.74
N VAL A 535 -0.68 34.01 14.74
CA VAL A 535 0.79 34.05 14.74
C VAL A 535 1.27 34.41 16.13
N LYS A 536 1.93 33.46 16.79
CA LYS A 536 2.50 33.65 18.13
C LYS A 536 4.01 33.86 18.01
N GLN A 537 4.46 35.07 18.30
CA GLN A 537 5.89 35.38 18.35
C GLN A 537 6.57 34.63 19.51
N THR A 538 7.78 34.11 19.27
CA THR A 538 8.50 33.32 20.29
C THR A 538 9.53 34.16 21.04
N VAL A 539 10.37 34.91 20.33
CA VAL A 539 11.50 35.66 20.91
C VAL A 539 11.48 37.14 20.52
N THR A 540 11.08 37.48 19.29
CA THR A 540 11.18 38.84 18.75
C THR A 540 9.83 39.39 18.31
N PRO A 541 9.66 40.72 18.20
CA PRO A 541 8.55 41.29 17.45
C PRO A 541 8.54 40.76 16.01
N SER A 542 7.36 40.65 15.42
CA SER A 542 7.20 40.12 14.07
C SER A 542 7.95 40.95 13.03
N LYS A 543 8.73 40.30 12.16
CA LYS A 543 9.51 40.96 11.11
C LYS A 543 8.84 40.92 9.73
N GLY A 544 7.60 40.43 9.66
CA GLY A 544 6.82 40.34 8.42
C GLY A 544 5.35 40.05 8.67
N LYS A 545 4.60 39.78 7.60
CA LYS A 545 3.17 39.42 7.65
C LYS A 545 2.96 38.06 7.01
N VAL A 546 2.13 37.24 7.65
CA VAL A 546 1.78 35.89 7.20
C VAL A 546 0.35 35.89 6.66
N THR A 547 0.16 35.22 5.53
CA THR A 547 -1.16 34.81 5.04
C THR A 547 -1.21 33.31 4.79
N LEU A 548 -2.35 32.67 5.07
CA LEU A 548 -2.61 31.25 4.91
C LEU A 548 -3.84 31.03 4.01
N ASP A 549 -3.70 30.19 3.00
CA ASP A 549 -4.81 29.75 2.15
C ASP A 549 -5.43 28.41 2.61
N GLN A 550 -6.45 27.96 1.87
CA GLN A 550 -7.20 26.73 2.16
C GLN A 550 -6.39 25.44 2.00
N ASP A 551 -5.31 25.49 1.21
CA ASP A 551 -4.49 24.34 0.83
C ASP A 551 -3.26 24.20 1.75
N GLY A 552 -3.14 25.08 2.75
CA GLY A 552 -1.99 25.09 3.65
C GLY A 552 -0.79 25.84 3.10
N ASN A 553 -0.93 26.65 2.04
CA ASN A 553 0.18 27.46 1.56
C ASN A 553 0.28 28.76 2.37
N ILE A 554 1.49 29.03 2.83
CA ILE A 554 1.85 30.23 3.55
C ILE A 554 2.62 31.16 2.62
N ILE A 555 2.23 32.44 2.65
CA ILE A 555 3.01 33.55 2.10
C ILE A 555 3.47 34.43 3.27
N TYR A 556 4.77 34.66 3.36
CA TYR A 556 5.37 35.57 4.33
C TYR A 556 6.03 36.76 3.61
N VAL A 557 5.55 37.97 3.93
CA VAL A 557 6.06 39.23 3.37
C VAL A 557 6.86 39.97 4.44
N PRO A 558 8.20 40.12 4.29
CA PRO A 558 9.02 40.90 5.22
C PRO A 558 8.57 42.37 5.31
N ASN A 559 8.61 42.96 6.51
CA ASN A 559 8.29 44.37 6.72
C ASN A 559 9.40 45.31 6.21
N SER A 560 10.64 44.81 6.13
CA SER A 560 11.84 45.52 5.68
C SER A 560 12.95 44.51 5.32
N ASN A 561 14.11 45.01 4.89
CA ASN A 561 15.31 44.18 4.69
C ASN A 561 16.09 44.06 6.00
N TRP A 562 15.87 42.98 6.73
CA TRP A 562 16.58 42.65 7.97
C TRP A 562 17.52 41.46 7.74
N HIS A 563 18.57 41.34 8.54
CA HIS A 563 19.47 40.17 8.52
C HIS A 563 19.21 39.27 9.73
N GLY A 564 19.21 37.96 9.52
CA GLY A 564 19.09 36.95 10.58
C GLY A 564 17.83 36.10 10.42
N ALA A 565 17.18 35.73 11.52
CA ALA A 565 15.97 34.90 11.51
C ALA A 565 14.76 35.59 12.16
N ASP A 566 13.56 35.30 11.66
CA ASP A 566 12.27 35.52 12.32
C ASP A 566 11.71 34.14 12.75
N LYS A 567 11.39 34.00 14.05
CA LYS A 567 10.95 32.73 14.64
C LYS A 567 9.62 32.91 15.36
N PHE A 568 8.60 32.19 14.90
CA PHE A 568 7.24 32.28 15.43
C PHE A 568 6.54 30.93 15.32
N ASN A 569 5.47 30.75 16.08
CA ASN A 569 4.58 29.60 15.95
C ASN A 569 3.32 30.03 15.20
N LEU A 570 2.97 29.26 14.16
CA LEU A 570 1.66 29.31 13.55
C LEU A 570 0.73 28.44 14.40
N ARG A 571 -0.38 29.00 14.87
CA ARG A 571 -1.43 28.22 15.54
C ARG A 571 -2.61 28.11 14.59
N VAL A 572 -2.97 26.88 14.25
CA VAL A 572 -4.09 26.61 13.33
C VAL A 572 -5.06 25.59 13.91
N MET A 573 -6.34 25.79 13.65
CA MET A 573 -7.43 24.86 13.90
C MET A 573 -7.76 24.08 12.64
N THR A 574 -8.14 22.82 12.81
CA THR A 574 -8.56 21.95 11.72
C THR A 574 -9.91 21.30 12.06
N THR A 575 -10.50 20.63 11.07
CA THR A 575 -11.66 19.78 11.26
C THR A 575 -11.45 18.73 12.35
N THR A 576 -10.23 18.24 12.56
CA THR A 576 -9.95 17.25 13.60
C THR A 576 -9.75 17.86 14.98
N THR A 577 -9.13 19.03 15.07
CA THR A 577 -8.80 19.62 16.38
C THR A 577 -9.92 20.43 17.00
N ARG A 578 -10.88 20.93 16.21
CA ARG A 578 -12.00 21.74 16.71
C ARG A 578 -12.97 20.99 17.63
N LEU A 579 -13.00 19.66 17.56
CA LEU A 579 -13.90 18.82 18.35
C LEU A 579 -13.32 18.45 19.73
N ASN A 580 -12.11 18.92 20.03
CA ASN A 580 -11.46 18.70 21.33
C ASN A 580 -11.93 19.71 22.38
N ASP A 581 -11.38 19.65 23.60
CA ASP A 581 -11.52 20.75 24.55
C ASP A 581 -10.83 22.02 24.03
N VAL A 582 -11.34 23.19 24.42
CA VAL A 582 -10.88 24.52 23.97
C VAL A 582 -9.36 24.71 24.18
N SER A 583 -8.81 24.13 25.24
CA SER A 583 -7.36 24.17 25.53
C SER A 583 -6.50 23.49 24.46
N ASN A 584 -7.09 22.67 23.59
CA ASN A 584 -6.40 21.81 22.63
C ASN A 584 -6.87 21.99 21.17
N TYR A 585 -7.54 23.11 20.88
CA TYR A 585 -8.02 23.46 19.53
C TYR A 585 -6.92 23.67 18.50
N TYR A 586 -5.76 24.13 18.93
CA TYR A 586 -4.70 24.55 18.01
C TYR A 586 -3.62 23.47 17.85
N ILE A 587 -3.19 23.29 16.60
CA ILE A 587 -1.90 22.71 16.25
C ILE A 587 -0.89 23.86 16.29
N GLU A 588 0.19 23.73 17.07
CA GLU A 588 1.29 24.71 17.07
C GLU A 588 2.39 24.24 16.12
N ILE A 589 2.66 25.03 15.07
CA ILE A 589 3.62 24.71 14.02
C ILE A 589 4.78 25.72 14.12
N PRO A 590 5.99 25.28 14.51
CA PRO A 590 7.14 26.17 14.58
C PRO A 590 7.59 26.59 13.18
N ALA A 591 7.76 27.90 12.97
CA ALA A 591 8.19 28.48 11.70
C ALA A 591 9.47 29.31 11.86
N THR A 592 10.39 29.19 10.90
CA THR A 592 11.63 29.97 10.83
C THR A 592 11.83 30.55 9.43
N ILE A 593 11.89 31.87 9.32
CA ILE A 593 12.30 32.56 8.09
C ILE A 593 13.68 33.14 8.30
N VAL A 594 14.63 32.81 7.43
CA VAL A 594 15.97 33.43 7.44
C VAL A 594 16.03 34.42 6.29
N GLN A 595 16.44 35.65 6.57
CA GLN A 595 16.63 36.66 5.54
C GLN A 595 18.08 37.12 5.50
N ASP A 596 18.68 37.07 4.31
CA ASP A 596 20.08 37.43 4.08
C ASP A 596 20.25 38.50 3.00
N PRO A 597 21.29 39.34 3.10
CA PRO A 597 21.66 40.23 2.01
C PRO A 597 22.03 39.41 0.76
N PRO A 598 21.78 39.93 -0.45
CA PRO A 598 22.21 39.27 -1.68
C PRO A 598 23.71 38.95 -1.63
N ASN A 599 24.06 37.70 -1.91
CA ASN A 599 25.44 37.27 -1.91
C ASN A 599 26.19 37.87 -3.11
N ASN A 600 26.76 39.06 -2.92
CA ASN A 600 27.53 39.79 -3.93
C ASN A 600 29.04 39.52 -3.84
N PHE A 601 29.46 38.47 -3.12
CA PHE A 601 30.85 38.06 -3.09
C PHE A 601 31.27 37.61 -4.49
N LYS A 602 31.92 38.50 -5.23
CA LYS A 602 32.75 38.09 -6.36
C LYS A 602 33.83 37.19 -5.77
N SER A 603 33.86 35.92 -6.17
CA SER A 603 35.03 35.08 -5.96
C SER A 603 36.22 35.81 -6.57
N LYS A 604 36.98 36.51 -5.73
CA LYS A 604 38.34 36.85 -6.08
C LYS A 604 39.05 35.52 -5.97
N THR A 605 39.23 34.84 -7.09
CA THR A 605 40.39 33.98 -7.25
C THR A 605 41.59 34.83 -6.86
N VAL A 606 42.05 34.68 -5.63
CA VAL A 606 43.38 35.10 -5.26
C VAL A 606 44.25 34.21 -6.13
N ASN A 607 44.80 34.79 -7.20
CA ASN A 607 45.97 34.22 -7.85
C ASN A 607 47.04 34.20 -6.78
N VAL A 608 47.11 33.09 -6.04
CA VAL A 608 48.31 32.74 -5.30
C VAL A 608 49.39 32.48 -6.34
N SER A 609 50.07 33.56 -6.75
CA SER A 609 51.42 33.48 -7.28
C SER A 609 52.36 33.10 -6.13
N GLY A 610 52.14 31.93 -5.58
CA GLY A 610 52.97 31.27 -4.57
C GLY A 610 53.15 29.86 -5.10
N GLY A 611 54.26 29.66 -5.81
CA GLY A 611 54.51 28.51 -6.67
C GLY A 611 54.21 27.17 -6.01
N GLY A 612 53.44 26.35 -6.72
CA GLY A 612 53.46 24.91 -6.51
C GLY A 612 54.89 24.45 -6.68
N ILE A 613 55.55 24.14 -5.57
CA ILE A 613 56.83 23.46 -5.54
C ILE A 613 56.59 22.12 -6.23
N GLY A 614 57.06 22.06 -7.48
CA GLY A 614 56.80 20.96 -8.38
C GLY A 614 57.31 19.64 -7.83
N PHE A 615 56.63 18.58 -8.28
CA PHE A 615 56.94 17.16 -8.14
C PHE A 615 58.43 16.76 -8.27
N GLY A 616 59.33 17.64 -8.73
CA GLY A 616 60.78 17.43 -8.77
C GLY A 616 61.47 17.34 -7.40
N VAL A 617 60.99 18.03 -6.36
CA VAL A 617 61.61 17.99 -5.02
C VAL A 617 61.39 16.62 -4.34
N ILE A 618 60.27 15.97 -4.62
CA ILE A 618 59.93 14.64 -4.09
C ILE A 618 60.85 13.56 -4.69
N PHE A 619 61.19 13.63 -5.98
CA PHE A 619 62.15 12.71 -6.60
C PHE A 619 63.59 12.95 -6.15
N PHE A 620 63.97 14.21 -5.84
CA PHE A 620 65.29 14.52 -5.30
C PHE A 620 65.47 13.95 -3.87
N LEU A 621 64.40 13.97 -3.05
CA LEU A 621 64.39 13.36 -1.71
C LEU A 621 64.46 11.82 -1.76
N ILE A 622 63.81 11.17 -2.74
CA ILE A 622 63.91 9.71 -2.92
C ILE A 622 65.29 9.30 -3.48
N GLY A 623 65.89 10.12 -4.36
CA GLY A 623 67.26 9.92 -4.84
C GLY A 623 68.33 9.98 -3.73
N MET A 624 68.14 10.84 -2.72
CA MET A 624 69.05 10.93 -1.57
C MET A 624 68.88 9.79 -0.54
N VAL A 625 67.76 9.07 -0.54
CA VAL A 625 67.60 7.82 0.24
C VAL A 625 68.30 6.64 -0.46
N GLY A 626 68.36 6.63 -1.79
CA GLY A 626 69.09 5.62 -2.57
C GLY A 626 70.62 5.72 -2.47
N ILE A 627 71.18 6.92 -2.29
CA ILE A 627 72.64 7.12 -2.20
C ILE A 627 73.19 6.82 -0.79
N ARG A 628 72.34 6.75 0.24
CA ARG A 628 72.74 6.36 1.61
C ARG A 628 72.90 4.85 1.83
N ARG A 629 72.72 4.01 0.80
CA ARG A 629 72.94 2.55 0.83
C ARG A 629 74.06 2.03 -0.08
N VAL A 630 74.92 2.90 -0.63
CA VAL A 630 76.11 2.48 -1.42
C VAL A 630 77.43 3.05 -0.87
N ARG A 631 77.43 3.61 0.34
CA ARG A 631 78.67 3.83 1.12
C ARG A 631 78.43 3.59 2.63
N SER A 632 78.27 2.32 2.98
CA SER A 632 78.92 1.66 4.13
C SER A 632 78.76 0.16 3.99
#